data_AF-A0A1D2JQD1-F1
#
_entry.id   AF-A0A1D2JQD1-F1
#
_cell.length_a   1.000
_cell.length_b   1.000
_cell.length_c   1.000
_cell.angle_alpha   90.00
_cell.angle_beta   90.00
_cell.angle_gamma   90.00
#
_symmetry.space_group_name_H-M   'P 1'
#
loop_
_entity.id
_entity.type
_entity.pdbx_description
1 polymer ?
#
loop_
_entity_poly.entity_id
_entity_poly.type
_entity_poly.pdbx_seq_one_letter_code
_entity_poly.pdbx_strand_id
1 'polypeptide(L)'
;MPKATRGKREISKQERRVRRGLKRVAARLAALREAKRHPVPSGANSNGSSPSLSRVSGGVKAKPGRGAMGVVLGKRERDGDDEEEKYREEMKETEDNGSSAHRAKRARVDTNPGVIGRNLSQEHGADVNRLLHNRETAEIGSSATLVTTNGSSKGLHSTPVKNGLLAGPTEYATDDDASPSSHRKAPRSPYGLTPGISPYLDFPFPTPEQCEEANTLLSTVHGEVKMPAAIPAPSLTISGCGEVPSVLDALIRTLLSGATSSNNAALALQGLVSRFGVLHDGVGEGSVDWDKVRQATLEEVYDAMKAGGLGRVKSRYIKRILDMVHEEGVARRNAMGMGGDVYQEGDGNGHEHILSLNHLHTLSKDEAMLEFTKYPGIGVKTAACVILFCLRQPCFAVDTHVVRLCKWLGWLPEEKHGANEEEKAEKGNGLGGQNKMRKPRDVVRVNEITAFRHLDAKVPDHLKYSLHQLFVMHGKSCARCRANTGIGGREDVGPGEEGSGQFYSSGGQMDPYLALLKRYGDCTLSELLTAVIGVVFVAWTLRQFVFGREVPPVTYQVPTPPEISDKWHGKTWDDVGATDREILEGQAKGKWNEEKILSYCPADGRLLGDVTRGIKPASSVEIDIAVKRAEVAQLKWQHTNFAERRRVLRTLLKHILDHQDDIVSACCLDSGKTKVDAAFGEVLVTAEKLKWTIDHGEKSLSTDRRPTNLLMMYKKNTVRYEPLGVILASVSWNYPFHNLISPVISAIFAGNSIIVKPSEHTVWSSKYFCDIIRGALTSCGHPEDLVQFVVCLPNHADSLTSHPGLDHIIFIGSRPVAHHVCRSAAKSLTPVTVELGGKDPAVILDDPATIKDIPSICSLLLRGVFQSAGQNCIGIERVIALPGTYSKIIETVTPVIKALRLGSVLFELSEYSKNPNHGLSTPDMGALISEKQFDELEALIAEAVKQGAHLIHGGKRYNHPKYPHGHYFMPTLLTNVDPSMKIANIELFAPVFLIMPATDVSDAIRIANSTEYSLGASVFGHNRRDVERCVSQIKAGMVSVNDFAVYYAVGLPFGGVKGSGYGRFGGAEGLRNLCNMKAVCEDRYPLIQTRIPPTVDYPIQKGDGPNRDGRGAWEMCKGIVETGYHPALAGKAKGVWKIVKNI
;
A
#
# COMPACT_ATOMS: atom_id res chain seq x y z
N MET A 1 -15.31 -31.54 -13.27
CA MET A 1 -14.14 -30.77 -13.80
C MET A 1 -14.53 -29.28 -13.92
N PRO A 2 -13.64 -28.30 -14.22
CA PRO A 2 -12.17 -28.32 -14.33
C PRO A 2 -11.46 -27.27 -13.42
N LYS A 3 -10.42 -27.68 -12.66
CA LYS A 3 -9.55 -26.75 -11.90
C LYS A 3 -8.13 -26.56 -12.51
N ALA A 4 -7.86 -27.12 -13.69
CA ALA A 4 -6.50 -27.31 -14.22
C ALA A 4 -5.88 -26.11 -15.00
N THR A 5 -6.69 -25.18 -15.51
CA THR A 5 -6.23 -24.17 -16.50
C THR A 5 -5.64 -22.89 -15.89
N ARG A 6 -5.84 -22.62 -14.60
CA ARG A 6 -5.42 -21.34 -13.97
C ARG A 6 -3.92 -21.29 -13.67
N GLY A 7 -3.33 -22.34 -13.08
CA GLY A 7 -1.92 -22.35 -12.67
C GLY A 7 -0.91 -22.18 -13.82
N LYS A 8 -1.15 -22.77 -15.00
CA LYS A 8 -0.28 -22.61 -16.17
C LYS A 8 -0.24 -21.17 -16.72
N ARG A 9 -1.20 -20.29 -16.38
CA ARG A 9 -1.21 -18.88 -16.82
C ARG A 9 -0.34 -17.95 -15.97
N GLU A 10 -0.07 -18.28 -14.70
CA GLU A 10 0.72 -17.41 -13.81
C GLU A 10 2.23 -17.60 -14.03
N ILE A 11 2.69 -18.86 -14.10
CA ILE A 11 4.07 -19.19 -14.50
C ILE A 11 4.42 -18.51 -15.84
N SER A 12 3.53 -18.57 -16.83
CA SER A 12 3.73 -17.93 -18.14
C SER A 12 3.72 -16.39 -18.08
N LYS A 13 2.94 -15.77 -17.19
CA LYS A 13 3.01 -14.31 -16.96
C LYS A 13 4.37 -13.92 -16.38
N GLN A 14 4.85 -14.69 -15.40
CA GLN A 14 6.12 -14.47 -14.75
C GLN A 14 7.28 -14.63 -15.74
N GLU A 15 7.42 -15.76 -16.46
CA GLU A 15 8.51 -15.98 -17.44
C GLU A 15 8.63 -14.81 -18.43
N ARG A 16 7.48 -14.34 -18.93
CA ARG A 16 7.41 -13.20 -19.85
C ARG A 16 7.95 -11.93 -19.21
N ARG A 17 7.76 -11.71 -17.90
CA ARG A 17 8.24 -10.49 -17.21
C ARG A 17 9.77 -10.39 -17.27
N VAL A 18 10.50 -11.46 -16.95
CA VAL A 18 11.97 -11.43 -16.92
C VAL A 18 12.59 -11.51 -18.32
N ARG A 19 12.05 -12.35 -19.23
CA ARG A 19 12.43 -12.33 -20.67
C ARG A 19 12.14 -10.98 -21.35
N ARG A 20 11.30 -10.11 -20.76
CA ARG A 20 11.07 -8.72 -21.21
C ARG A 20 11.97 -7.71 -20.52
N GLY A 21 12.55 -8.03 -19.35
CA GLY A 21 13.62 -7.25 -18.73
C GLY A 21 14.93 -7.42 -19.51
N LEU A 22 15.38 -8.66 -19.67
CA LEU A 22 16.67 -9.00 -20.29
C LEU A 22 16.73 -8.58 -21.76
N LYS A 23 15.67 -8.81 -22.55
CA LYS A 23 15.56 -8.27 -23.92
C LYS A 23 15.56 -6.73 -24.01
N ARG A 24 15.15 -6.00 -22.97
CA ARG A 24 15.24 -4.53 -22.91
C ARG A 24 16.64 -4.03 -22.57
N VAL A 25 17.48 -4.87 -21.96
CA VAL A 25 18.93 -4.61 -21.78
C VAL A 25 19.65 -4.94 -23.09
N ALA A 26 19.48 -6.15 -23.62
CA ALA A 26 20.11 -6.61 -24.88
C ALA A 26 19.84 -5.68 -26.07
N ALA A 27 18.58 -5.28 -26.31
CA ALA A 27 18.23 -4.39 -27.42
C ALA A 27 18.82 -2.96 -27.27
N ARG A 28 19.18 -2.55 -26.06
CA ARG A 28 19.77 -1.23 -25.80
C ARG A 28 21.30 -1.24 -25.87
N LEU A 29 21.92 -2.41 -25.65
CA LEU A 29 23.33 -2.67 -25.95
C LEU A 29 23.57 -2.82 -27.47
N ALA A 30 22.61 -3.37 -28.21
CA ALA A 30 22.65 -3.41 -29.68
C ALA A 30 22.68 -1.99 -30.30
N ALA A 31 21.79 -1.11 -29.86
CA ALA A 31 21.76 0.29 -30.32
C ALA A 31 23.04 1.08 -30.00
N LEU A 32 23.79 0.68 -28.96
CA LEU A 32 25.10 1.26 -28.63
C LEU A 32 26.25 0.69 -29.48
N ARG A 33 26.06 -0.44 -30.17
CA ARG A 33 27.03 -0.99 -31.15
C ARG A 33 26.87 -0.38 -32.54
N GLU A 34 25.65 -0.03 -32.96
CA GLU A 34 25.41 0.60 -34.27
C GLU A 34 25.93 2.04 -34.33
N ALA A 35 25.93 2.77 -33.21
CA ALA A 35 26.46 4.13 -33.10
C ALA A 35 28.00 4.28 -33.26
N LYS A 36 28.71 3.25 -33.73
CA LYS A 36 30.18 3.22 -33.91
C LYS A 36 30.64 2.67 -35.27
N ARG A 37 29.87 2.89 -36.36
CA ARG A 37 30.29 2.55 -37.74
C ARG A 37 29.97 3.68 -38.74
N HIS A 38 30.98 4.54 -38.95
CA HIS A 38 31.41 5.36 -40.12
C HIS A 38 30.52 5.53 -41.38
N PRO A 39 30.69 6.59 -42.22
CA PRO A 39 31.39 7.89 -42.02
C PRO A 39 30.60 9.13 -42.54
N VAL A 40 31.28 10.29 -42.60
CA VAL A 40 30.91 11.62 -43.16
C VAL A 40 31.66 11.75 -44.52
N PRO A 41 31.18 12.38 -45.64
CA PRO A 41 30.86 13.84 -45.69
C PRO A 41 29.90 14.41 -46.79
N SER A 42 29.72 15.75 -46.72
CA SER A 42 29.48 16.71 -47.83
C SER A 42 28.06 16.88 -48.46
N GLY A 43 27.81 18.07 -49.03
CA GLY A 43 26.62 18.38 -49.86
C GLY A 43 25.96 19.73 -49.50
N ALA A 44 25.78 20.63 -50.48
CA ALA A 44 25.33 22.02 -50.29
C ALA A 44 23.91 22.32 -50.86
N ASN A 45 23.54 23.60 -50.84
CA ASN A 45 22.42 24.29 -51.52
C ASN A 45 20.99 24.22 -50.94
N SER A 46 20.47 25.42 -50.66
CA SER A 46 19.12 25.84 -51.07
C SER A 46 19.07 27.34 -51.34
N ASN A 47 19.01 27.73 -52.62
CA ASN A 47 18.60 29.06 -53.08
C ASN A 47 17.11 29.00 -53.50
N GLY A 48 16.38 30.13 -53.52
CA GLY A 48 15.08 30.16 -54.24
C GLY A 48 13.97 31.06 -53.67
N SER A 49 14.17 32.38 -53.76
CA SER A 49 13.16 33.40 -54.09
C SER A 49 11.64 33.05 -54.18
N SER A 50 10.82 33.84 -53.47
CA SER A 50 9.42 34.20 -53.81
C SER A 50 9.32 34.88 -55.20
N PRO A 51 8.13 35.06 -55.85
CA PRO A 51 7.25 36.20 -55.46
C PRO A 51 5.74 36.17 -55.87
N SER A 52 4.93 37.09 -55.27
CA SER A 52 3.83 37.87 -55.92
C SER A 52 2.51 37.15 -56.36
N LEU A 53 1.34 37.79 -56.59
CA LEU A 53 0.80 39.14 -56.27
C LEU A 53 -0.76 39.20 -56.41
N SER A 54 -1.33 40.40 -56.15
CA SER A 54 -2.62 40.94 -56.64
C SER A 54 -3.88 40.81 -55.76
N ARG A 55 -4.89 41.67 -56.04
CA ARG A 55 -5.81 42.27 -55.04
C ARG A 55 -6.99 43.03 -55.72
N VAL A 56 -8.09 43.22 -54.97
CA VAL A 56 -9.20 44.22 -55.16
C VAL A 56 -10.32 43.96 -56.19
N SER A 57 -11.55 43.81 -55.67
CA SER A 57 -12.76 44.65 -55.94
C SER A 57 -13.97 44.03 -55.21
N GLY A 58 -15.00 44.74 -54.71
CA GLY A 58 -15.34 46.16 -54.52
C GLY A 58 -16.71 46.25 -53.77
N GLY A 59 -17.36 47.41 -53.53
CA GLY A 59 -18.81 47.36 -53.18
C GLY A 59 -19.52 48.54 -52.47
N VAL A 60 -19.23 48.82 -51.18
CA VAL A 60 -19.73 49.97 -50.37
C VAL A 60 -21.25 50.03 -50.01
N LYS A 61 -21.55 50.63 -48.82
CA LYS A 61 -22.84 51.20 -48.28
C LYS A 61 -23.75 50.24 -47.46
N ALA A 62 -24.38 50.64 -46.34
CA ALA A 62 -24.28 51.87 -45.51
C ALA A 62 -24.70 51.63 -44.00
N LYS A 63 -24.68 52.70 -43.19
CA LYS A 63 -24.88 52.82 -41.71
C LYS A 63 -25.98 53.89 -41.40
N PRO A 64 -26.25 54.36 -40.15
CA PRO A 64 -26.62 53.68 -38.88
C PRO A 64 -27.74 54.43 -38.07
N GLY A 65 -28.07 53.97 -36.85
CA GLY A 65 -28.68 54.79 -35.76
C GLY A 65 -28.54 54.05 -34.41
N ARG A 66 -27.92 54.57 -33.34
CA ARG A 66 -28.18 55.76 -32.46
C ARG A 66 -29.22 55.47 -31.35
N GLY A 67 -28.79 55.63 -30.09
CA GLY A 67 -29.59 55.56 -28.86
C GLY A 67 -28.68 55.23 -27.66
N ALA A 68 -28.83 55.91 -26.51
CA ALA A 68 -27.90 55.76 -25.37
C ALA A 68 -28.50 56.18 -24.01
N MET A 69 -28.00 55.57 -22.94
CA MET A 69 -28.12 55.93 -21.51
C MET A 69 -29.54 55.97 -20.88
N GLY A 70 -29.63 55.67 -19.58
CA GLY A 70 -30.84 55.84 -18.76
C GLY A 70 -30.88 54.92 -17.54
N VAL A 71 -30.38 55.39 -16.39
CA VAL A 71 -30.39 54.67 -15.10
C VAL A 71 -31.61 55.12 -14.27
N VAL A 72 -32.03 54.30 -13.28
CA VAL A 72 -32.66 54.65 -11.96
C VAL A 72 -34.02 53.97 -11.66
N LEU A 73 -33.98 53.14 -10.60
CA LEU A 73 -34.99 52.81 -9.56
C LEU A 73 -36.52 52.88 -9.83
N GLY A 74 -37.25 51.86 -9.35
CA GLY A 74 -38.26 52.14 -8.29
C GLY A 74 -39.62 51.42 -8.25
N LYS A 75 -39.68 50.25 -7.59
CA LYS A 75 -40.80 49.72 -6.75
C LYS A 75 -42.21 49.46 -7.32
N ARG A 76 -42.65 48.21 -7.03
CA ARG A 76 -43.97 47.76 -6.51
C ARG A 76 -45.18 47.57 -7.46
N GLU A 77 -45.71 46.34 -7.40
CA GLU A 77 -47.13 45.94 -7.22
C GLU A 77 -48.16 46.38 -8.29
N ARG A 78 -49.11 45.53 -8.75
CA ARG A 78 -49.56 44.22 -8.26
C ARG A 78 -50.38 43.45 -9.33
N ASP A 79 -50.58 42.16 -9.07
CA ASP A 79 -51.65 41.26 -9.57
C ASP A 79 -51.75 40.97 -11.09
N GLY A 80 -52.15 39.75 -11.45
CA GLY A 80 -52.27 39.24 -12.83
C GLY A 80 -51.94 37.75 -12.94
N ASP A 81 -52.95 36.90 -12.81
CA ASP A 81 -52.86 35.44 -12.91
C ASP A 81 -52.85 34.92 -14.37
N ASP A 82 -52.82 33.58 -14.52
CA ASP A 82 -53.18 32.80 -15.73
C ASP A 82 -52.31 32.92 -17.01
N GLU A 83 -51.23 32.12 -17.08
CA GLU A 83 -50.85 31.36 -18.30
C GLU A 83 -50.34 29.94 -17.94
N GLU A 84 -51.20 29.08 -17.36
CA GLU A 84 -50.98 27.61 -17.33
C GLU A 84 -51.54 26.90 -18.60
N GLU A 85 -51.93 27.68 -19.63
CA GLU A 85 -52.74 27.21 -20.75
C GLU A 85 -52.12 27.56 -22.12
N LYS A 86 -50.83 27.23 -22.33
CA LYS A 86 -50.17 27.44 -23.64
C LYS A 86 -49.14 26.40 -24.10
N TYR A 87 -49.04 25.27 -23.40
CA TYR A 87 -48.20 24.13 -23.80
C TYR A 87 -48.96 22.79 -23.83
N ARG A 88 -50.29 22.84 -23.98
CA ARG A 88 -51.17 21.66 -24.13
C ARG A 88 -51.86 21.51 -25.50
N GLU A 89 -51.79 22.52 -26.37
CA GLU A 89 -52.59 22.59 -27.62
C GLU A 89 -51.78 22.58 -28.94
N GLU A 90 -50.71 21.78 -29.01
CA GLU A 90 -50.17 21.32 -30.32
C GLU A 90 -50.23 19.78 -30.44
N MET A 91 -51.20 19.14 -29.76
CA MET A 91 -51.38 17.67 -29.77
C MET A 91 -52.86 17.24 -29.82
N LYS A 92 -53.62 17.71 -30.83
CA LYS A 92 -54.70 16.96 -31.51
C LYS A 92 -55.37 17.73 -32.66
N GLU A 93 -56.14 16.97 -33.45
CA GLU A 93 -57.12 17.35 -34.47
C GLU A 93 -56.59 17.52 -35.93
N THR A 94 -57.10 16.77 -36.94
CA THR A 94 -57.98 15.56 -36.91
C THR A 94 -57.96 14.75 -38.23
N GLU A 95 -58.54 13.53 -38.17
CA GLU A 95 -59.37 12.85 -39.21
C GLU A 95 -58.74 12.28 -40.51
N ASP A 96 -59.23 11.17 -41.11
CA ASP A 96 -60.10 10.07 -40.62
C ASP A 96 -60.03 8.83 -41.56
N ASN A 97 -60.80 7.76 -41.23
CA ASN A 97 -61.20 6.57 -41.99
C ASN A 97 -60.35 5.30 -41.80
N GLY A 98 -60.97 4.12 -41.65
CA GLY A 98 -60.19 2.86 -41.68
C GLY A 98 -60.83 1.48 -41.53
N SER A 99 -62.03 1.32 -40.96
CA SER A 99 -62.93 0.14 -41.08
C SER A 99 -62.41 -1.33 -40.98
N SER A 100 -62.99 -2.07 -40.03
CA SER A 100 -63.30 -3.52 -40.13
C SER A 100 -62.18 -4.57 -39.95
N ALA A 101 -62.61 -5.84 -39.80
CA ALA A 101 -61.81 -6.98 -39.39
C ALA A 101 -62.02 -8.20 -40.30
N HIS A 102 -61.06 -9.13 -40.37
CA HIS A 102 -61.38 -10.57 -40.45
C HIS A 102 -60.24 -11.52 -40.04
N ARG A 103 -60.52 -12.83 -40.08
CA ARG A 103 -59.83 -13.87 -39.28
C ARG A 103 -59.64 -15.19 -40.06
N ALA A 104 -58.40 -15.54 -40.38
CA ALA A 104 -57.97 -16.86 -40.87
C ALA A 104 -56.44 -17.01 -40.68
N LYS A 105 -55.83 -18.18 -40.43
CA LYS A 105 -56.33 -19.57 -40.34
C LYS A 105 -55.51 -20.34 -39.27
N ARG A 106 -56.05 -21.44 -38.73
CA ARG A 106 -55.34 -22.39 -37.84
C ARG A 106 -54.53 -23.41 -38.66
N ALA A 107 -53.44 -23.92 -38.09
CA ALA A 107 -53.11 -25.35 -38.08
C ALA A 107 -52.20 -25.69 -36.87
N ARG A 108 -52.30 -26.93 -36.39
CA ARG A 108 -51.42 -27.60 -35.41
C ARG A 108 -51.07 -28.99 -35.98
N VAL A 109 -50.18 -29.70 -35.27
CA VAL A 109 -50.08 -31.17 -35.10
C VAL A 109 -48.78 -31.77 -35.65
N ASP A 110 -47.98 -32.24 -34.69
CA ASP A 110 -47.18 -33.48 -34.60
C ASP A 110 -46.77 -34.22 -35.89
N THR A 111 -45.50 -34.61 -35.99
CA THR A 111 -45.08 -36.00 -35.65
C THR A 111 -43.56 -36.23 -35.71
N ASN A 112 -43.13 -37.16 -34.87
CA ASN A 112 -41.93 -38.02 -34.95
C ASN A 112 -42.49 -39.47 -34.86
N PRO A 113 -41.77 -40.60 -35.04
CA PRO A 113 -40.33 -40.79 -35.25
C PRO A 113 -39.96 -41.89 -36.30
N GLY A 114 -38.68 -42.30 -36.32
CA GLY A 114 -38.26 -43.67 -36.72
C GLY A 114 -37.33 -43.77 -37.94
N VAL A 115 -36.39 -44.73 -38.08
CA VAL A 115 -35.41 -45.43 -37.22
C VAL A 115 -34.67 -46.46 -38.13
N ILE A 116 -33.59 -47.12 -37.66
CA ILE A 116 -32.72 -48.11 -38.37
C ILE A 116 -31.68 -47.48 -39.32
N GLY A 117 -30.36 -47.80 -39.27
CA GLY A 117 -29.61 -48.57 -38.27
C GLY A 117 -28.27 -49.15 -38.78
N ARG A 118 -27.37 -49.55 -37.83
CA ARG A 118 -26.05 -50.22 -37.99
C ARG A 118 -24.89 -49.26 -38.36
N ASN A 119 -23.91 -48.99 -37.47
CA ASN A 119 -22.70 -49.78 -37.06
C ASN A 119 -21.50 -49.52 -38.01
N LEU A 120 -20.24 -49.33 -37.58
CA LEU A 120 -19.54 -49.68 -36.33
C LEU A 120 -18.26 -48.80 -36.14
N SER A 121 -17.79 -48.57 -34.89
CA SER A 121 -16.37 -48.31 -34.43
C SER A 121 -15.49 -47.20 -35.10
N GLN A 122 -14.63 -46.40 -34.43
CA GLN A 122 -14.26 -46.23 -33.01
C GLN A 122 -13.52 -44.86 -32.78
N GLU A 123 -13.31 -44.50 -31.49
CA GLU A 123 -12.35 -43.50 -30.96
C GLU A 123 -12.65 -41.99 -31.08
N HIS A 124 -11.91 -41.18 -30.30
CA HIS A 124 -12.34 -39.87 -29.76
C HIS A 124 -11.56 -38.66 -30.29
N GLY A 125 -12.23 -37.49 -30.38
CA GLY A 125 -11.57 -36.22 -30.69
C GLY A 125 -12.46 -34.97 -30.77
N ALA A 126 -13.39 -34.77 -29.83
CA ALA A 126 -14.33 -33.64 -29.88
C ALA A 126 -13.68 -32.28 -29.50
N ASP A 127 -13.71 -31.33 -30.44
CA ASP A 127 -13.49 -29.90 -30.25
C ASP A 127 -14.85 -29.15 -30.17
N VAL A 128 -14.81 -27.82 -30.27
CA VAL A 128 -15.85 -26.84 -30.60
C VAL A 128 -16.33 -26.00 -29.42
N ASN A 129 -16.20 -24.68 -29.60
CA ASN A 129 -16.70 -23.65 -28.71
C ASN A 129 -18.09 -23.19 -29.20
N ARG A 130 -19.07 -23.01 -28.30
CA ARG A 130 -19.60 -21.67 -27.93
C ARG A 130 -20.84 -21.67 -27.01
N LEU A 131 -20.64 -21.05 -25.84
CA LEU A 131 -21.44 -19.94 -25.26
C LEU A 131 -22.88 -20.11 -24.70
N LEU A 132 -23.04 -19.46 -23.53
CA LEU A 132 -24.25 -18.88 -22.89
C LEU A 132 -25.02 -19.73 -21.84
N HIS A 133 -26.01 -19.09 -21.21
CA HIS A 133 -26.17 -19.02 -19.74
C HIS A 133 -27.23 -19.95 -19.10
N ASN A 134 -27.03 -20.18 -17.79
CA ASN A 134 -28.01 -20.32 -16.71
C ASN A 134 -28.69 -21.68 -16.37
N ARG A 135 -28.95 -21.76 -15.05
CA ARG A 135 -30.01 -22.47 -14.30
C ARG A 135 -29.90 -23.97 -13.93
N GLU A 136 -29.86 -24.13 -12.59
CA GLU A 136 -30.75 -24.94 -11.74
C GLU A 136 -30.68 -26.48 -11.70
N THR A 137 -31.26 -26.99 -10.61
CA THR A 137 -31.16 -28.31 -9.99
C THR A 137 -32.18 -29.32 -10.49
N ALA A 138 -31.82 -30.60 -10.47
CA ALA A 138 -32.75 -31.73 -10.35
C ALA A 138 -32.06 -32.90 -9.60
N GLU A 139 -32.86 -33.79 -8.99
CA GLU A 139 -32.39 -34.87 -8.10
C GLU A 139 -32.52 -36.29 -8.72
N ILE A 140 -32.55 -37.33 -7.87
CA ILE A 140 -32.79 -38.77 -8.15
C ILE A 140 -31.53 -39.51 -8.69
N GLY A 141 -31.11 -40.67 -8.16
CA GLY A 141 -31.55 -41.39 -6.95
C GLY A 141 -31.02 -42.84 -6.85
N SER A 142 -31.32 -43.51 -5.72
CA SER A 142 -31.21 -44.96 -5.43
C SER A 142 -29.84 -45.63 -5.08
N SER A 143 -29.73 -46.00 -3.80
CA SER A 143 -29.54 -47.36 -3.24
C SER A 143 -28.22 -48.17 -3.33
N ALA A 144 -28.16 -49.17 -2.43
CA ALA A 144 -27.12 -50.18 -2.13
C ALA A 144 -25.83 -49.71 -1.41
N THR A 145 -25.23 -50.43 -0.45
CA THR A 145 -25.61 -51.28 0.70
C THR A 145 -24.31 -51.90 1.23
N LEU A 146 -24.13 -51.91 2.55
CA LEU A 146 -23.12 -52.61 3.39
C LEU A 146 -22.20 -53.69 2.77
N VAL A 147 -20.90 -53.61 3.10
CA VAL A 147 -20.10 -54.73 3.67
C VAL A 147 -19.12 -54.16 4.73
N THR A 148 -18.90 -54.89 5.82
CA THR A 148 -17.97 -54.58 6.92
C THR A 148 -16.89 -55.66 7.08
N THR A 149 -15.66 -55.28 7.44
CA THR A 149 -14.68 -56.21 8.08
C THR A 149 -13.82 -55.49 9.11
N ASN A 150 -13.74 -56.03 10.32
CA ASN A 150 -12.83 -55.58 11.38
C ASN A 150 -11.44 -56.24 11.26
N GLY A 151 -10.42 -55.62 11.85
CA GLY A 151 -9.11 -56.22 12.11
C GLY A 151 -8.42 -55.50 13.28
N SER A 152 -7.95 -56.25 14.28
CA SER A 152 -7.45 -55.71 15.55
C SER A 152 -6.23 -56.46 16.06
N SER A 153 -5.21 -55.73 16.54
CA SER A 153 -4.12 -56.29 17.34
C SER A 153 -3.51 -55.25 18.30
N LYS A 154 -3.27 -55.70 19.53
CA LYS A 154 -2.43 -55.02 20.56
C LYS A 154 -0.95 -55.30 20.20
N GLY A 155 0.09 -54.59 20.66
CA GLY A 155 0.24 -53.51 21.67
C GLY A 155 1.37 -53.85 22.66
N LEU A 156 2.20 -52.90 23.12
CA LEU A 156 3.21 -53.11 24.18
C LEU A 156 3.68 -51.80 24.86
N HIS A 157 4.38 -51.91 26.02
CA HIS A 157 4.78 -50.81 26.93
C HIS A 157 6.30 -50.69 27.14
N SER A 158 6.77 -49.51 27.58
CA SER A 158 7.84 -49.35 28.59
C SER A 158 7.80 -47.94 29.25
N THR A 159 8.53 -47.73 30.36
CA THR A 159 8.38 -46.59 31.31
C THR A 159 9.73 -46.11 31.93
N PRO A 160 9.80 -44.96 32.66
CA PRO A 160 11.04 -44.15 32.83
C PRO A 160 11.75 -44.22 34.22
N VAL A 161 12.80 -43.40 34.41
CA VAL A 161 13.68 -43.28 35.63
C VAL A 161 13.89 -41.81 36.06
N LYS A 162 14.31 -41.51 37.31
CA LYS A 162 14.33 -40.17 37.97
C LYS A 162 15.44 -39.99 39.06
N ASN A 163 15.79 -38.72 39.40
CA ASN A 163 16.48 -38.12 40.62
C ASN A 163 17.45 -36.96 40.21
N GLY A 164 18.07 -36.10 41.06
CA GLY A 164 18.09 -35.87 42.54
C GLY A 164 19.50 -36.05 43.17
N LEU A 165 20.01 -35.34 44.20
CA LEU A 165 19.65 -34.12 44.99
C LEU A 165 20.83 -33.79 46.00
N LEU A 166 20.77 -32.69 46.79
CA LEU A 166 21.66 -32.29 47.95
C LEU A 166 23.07 -31.70 47.63
N ALA A 167 23.77 -30.87 48.45
CA ALA A 167 23.44 -29.94 49.58
C ALA A 167 24.62 -28.96 49.89
N GLY A 168 24.40 -27.91 50.73
CA GLY A 168 25.40 -26.90 51.21
C GLY A 168 26.03 -27.22 52.59
N PRO A 169 26.54 -26.27 53.42
CA PRO A 169 26.26 -24.81 53.54
C PRO A 169 27.49 -23.91 53.13
N THR A 170 27.99 -22.80 53.70
CA THR A 170 27.85 -22.03 54.99
C THR A 170 28.23 -20.53 54.87
N GLU A 171 28.75 -19.87 55.94
CA GLU A 171 28.83 -18.41 56.21
C GLU A 171 30.30 -17.95 56.48
N TYR A 172 30.74 -16.68 56.50
CA TYR A 172 30.17 -15.33 56.79
C TYR A 172 30.96 -14.24 55.99
N ALA A 173 30.72 -12.91 56.00
CA ALA A 173 29.54 -12.01 56.10
C ALA A 173 30.03 -10.52 55.93
N THR A 174 29.12 -9.53 55.94
CA THR A 174 29.27 -8.06 56.23
C THR A 174 30.39 -7.24 55.54
N ASP A 175 30.18 -6.12 54.82
CA ASP A 175 28.98 -5.29 54.57
C ASP A 175 29.03 -4.61 53.16
N ASP A 176 27.86 -4.15 52.69
CA ASP A 176 27.49 -3.03 51.78
C ASP A 176 28.51 -2.39 50.79
N ASP A 177 28.16 -1.99 49.56
CA ASP A 177 26.85 -1.80 48.87
C ASP A 177 26.99 -2.04 47.33
N ALA A 178 25.86 -2.03 46.60
CA ALA A 178 25.64 -2.20 45.15
C ALA A 178 25.42 -3.65 44.64
N SER A 179 24.16 -3.96 44.28
CA SER A 179 23.71 -5.30 43.87
C SER A 179 24.11 -5.71 42.43
N PRO A 180 24.59 -6.96 42.19
CA PRO A 180 24.97 -7.42 40.85
C PRO A 180 23.78 -7.89 40.01
N SER A 181 23.77 -7.57 38.71
CA SER A 181 22.76 -8.07 37.77
C SER A 181 23.01 -9.53 37.37
N SER A 182 21.98 -10.38 37.47
CA SER A 182 22.07 -11.82 37.20
C SER A 182 22.52 -12.16 35.76
N HIS A 183 23.47 -13.09 35.60
CA HIS A 183 23.89 -13.62 34.30
C HIS A 183 22.73 -14.30 33.54
N ARG A 184 22.15 -13.60 32.55
CA ARG A 184 21.31 -14.25 31.53
C ARG A 184 22.21 -15.04 30.57
N LYS A 185 21.90 -16.32 30.34
CA LYS A 185 22.47 -17.09 29.24
C LYS A 185 22.21 -16.36 27.92
N ALA A 186 23.23 -16.27 27.07
CA ALA A 186 23.14 -15.57 25.79
C ALA A 186 22.03 -16.19 24.89
N PRO A 187 21.22 -15.38 24.19
CA PRO A 187 20.23 -15.89 23.26
C PRO A 187 20.92 -16.57 22.08
N ARG A 188 20.37 -17.72 21.63
CA ARG A 188 20.77 -18.35 20.36
C ARG A 188 20.52 -17.35 19.22
N SER A 189 21.40 -17.34 18.21
CA SER A 189 21.35 -16.37 17.10
C SER A 189 19.93 -16.25 16.52
N PRO A 190 19.38 -15.03 16.34
CA PRO A 190 18.04 -14.82 15.80
C PRO A 190 17.93 -15.22 14.31
N TYR A 191 19.05 -15.57 13.70
CA TYR A 191 19.13 -15.91 12.29
C TYR A 191 18.78 -17.37 12.03
N GLY A 192 17.47 -17.66 12.04
CA GLY A 192 16.92 -18.98 11.71
C GLY A 192 17.13 -19.35 10.24
N LEU A 193 18.32 -19.87 9.92
CA LEU A 193 18.73 -20.37 8.61
C LEU A 193 17.80 -21.47 8.09
N THR A 194 17.63 -21.50 6.77
CA THR A 194 17.02 -22.62 6.04
C THR A 194 17.86 -22.87 4.79
N PRO A 195 18.98 -23.62 4.92
CA PRO A 195 19.96 -23.80 3.84
C PRO A 195 19.31 -24.26 2.53
N GLY A 196 19.61 -23.59 1.42
CA GLY A 196 19.04 -23.89 0.10
C GLY A 196 17.52 -23.67 -0.05
N ILE A 197 16.81 -23.23 1.00
CA ILE A 197 15.36 -23.05 0.99
C ILE A 197 15.02 -21.56 0.95
N SER A 198 14.56 -21.11 -0.22
CA SER A 198 13.97 -19.79 -0.44
C SER A 198 12.81 -19.53 0.54
N PRO A 199 12.75 -18.36 1.22
CA PRO A 199 11.61 -17.98 2.05
C PRO A 199 10.34 -17.74 1.21
N TYR A 200 10.49 -17.39 -0.07
CA TYR A 200 9.38 -17.23 -1.01
C TYR A 200 9.26 -18.54 -1.81
N LEU A 201 8.55 -19.51 -1.25
CA LEU A 201 8.51 -20.89 -1.77
C LEU A 201 7.77 -20.99 -3.11
N ASP A 202 6.67 -20.24 -3.25
CA ASP A 202 5.85 -20.21 -4.47
C ASP A 202 6.27 -19.07 -5.43
N PHE A 203 7.42 -18.41 -5.19
CA PHE A 203 8.02 -17.44 -6.10
C PHE A 203 9.12 -18.11 -6.96
N PRO A 204 8.92 -18.30 -8.27
CA PRO A 204 9.83 -19.06 -9.13
C PRO A 204 11.13 -18.33 -9.53
N PHE A 205 11.39 -17.11 -9.07
CA PHE A 205 12.53 -16.30 -9.52
C PHE A 205 13.68 -16.17 -8.53
N PRO A 206 14.86 -15.72 -9.02
CA PRO A 206 15.31 -15.86 -10.42
C PRO A 206 15.30 -17.32 -10.89
N THR A 207 15.17 -17.57 -12.20
CA THR A 207 15.51 -18.90 -12.77
C THR A 207 16.97 -18.91 -13.22
N PRO A 208 17.64 -20.08 -13.29
CA PRO A 208 19.04 -20.17 -13.70
C PRO A 208 19.34 -19.49 -15.04
N GLU A 209 18.45 -19.59 -16.03
CA GLU A 209 18.64 -18.98 -17.35
C GLU A 209 18.58 -17.44 -17.29
N GLN A 210 17.88 -16.89 -16.29
CA GLN A 210 17.81 -15.45 -16.06
C GLN A 210 19.08 -14.96 -15.36
N CYS A 211 19.65 -15.77 -14.46
CA CYS A 211 20.97 -15.53 -13.90
C CYS A 211 22.05 -15.55 -14.99
N GLU A 212 22.03 -16.55 -15.88
CA GLU A 212 22.95 -16.63 -17.03
C GLU A 212 22.79 -15.47 -18.03
N GLU A 213 21.56 -15.15 -18.43
CA GLU A 213 21.30 -14.04 -19.36
C GLU A 213 21.69 -12.68 -18.72
N ALA A 214 21.50 -12.50 -17.40
CA ALA A 214 21.99 -11.31 -16.69
C ALA A 214 23.53 -11.27 -16.56
N ASN A 215 24.15 -12.39 -16.22
CA ASN A 215 25.60 -12.53 -16.09
C ASN A 215 26.29 -12.22 -17.43
N THR A 216 25.78 -12.80 -18.52
CA THR A 216 26.22 -12.56 -19.90
C THR A 216 26.07 -11.09 -20.28
N LEU A 217 24.88 -10.50 -20.09
CA LEU A 217 24.61 -9.12 -20.48
C LEU A 217 25.47 -8.11 -19.70
N LEU A 218 25.69 -8.32 -18.40
CA LEU A 218 26.57 -7.46 -17.61
C LEU A 218 28.05 -7.66 -17.95
N SER A 219 28.46 -8.88 -18.28
CA SER A 219 29.82 -9.16 -18.73
C SER A 219 30.14 -8.47 -20.07
N THR A 220 29.15 -8.27 -20.96
CA THR A 220 29.33 -7.45 -22.18
C THR A 220 29.50 -5.95 -21.92
N VAL A 221 29.34 -5.49 -20.66
CA VAL A 221 29.50 -4.08 -20.26
C VAL A 221 30.74 -3.88 -19.39
N HIS A 222 31.04 -4.82 -18.47
CA HIS A 222 32.10 -4.68 -17.46
C HIS A 222 33.27 -5.66 -17.63
N GLY A 223 33.25 -6.51 -18.65
CA GLY A 223 34.18 -7.63 -18.80
C GLY A 223 33.67 -8.91 -18.11
N GLU A 224 34.26 -10.05 -18.48
CA GLU A 224 33.96 -11.33 -17.82
C GLU A 224 34.55 -11.35 -16.41
N VAL A 225 33.73 -11.67 -15.41
CA VAL A 225 34.17 -11.77 -14.00
C VAL A 225 34.20 -13.22 -13.57
N LYS A 226 35.37 -13.68 -13.13
CA LYS A 226 35.62 -15.01 -12.55
C LYS A 226 36.18 -14.85 -11.14
N MET A 227 35.98 -15.85 -10.29
CA MET A 227 36.62 -15.90 -8.97
C MET A 227 38.14 -16.13 -9.16
N PRO A 228 39.03 -15.33 -8.56
CA PRO A 228 40.47 -15.56 -8.62
C PRO A 228 40.88 -16.94 -8.11
N ALA A 229 42.00 -17.46 -8.59
CA ALA A 229 42.53 -18.77 -8.21
C ALA A 229 43.07 -18.80 -6.77
N ALA A 230 43.66 -17.70 -6.31
CA ALA A 230 44.15 -17.45 -4.96
C ALA A 230 43.61 -16.09 -4.46
N ILE A 231 43.57 -15.91 -3.13
CA ILE A 231 43.12 -14.65 -2.50
C ILE A 231 44.28 -13.63 -2.58
N PRO A 232 44.04 -12.37 -3.00
CA PRO A 232 45.06 -11.34 -3.01
C PRO A 232 45.50 -10.93 -1.59
N ALA A 233 46.73 -10.42 -1.48
CA ALA A 233 47.24 -9.85 -0.23
C ALA A 233 46.44 -8.59 0.21
N PRO A 234 46.38 -8.25 1.52
CA PRO A 234 45.52 -7.18 1.99
C PRO A 234 45.93 -5.78 1.47
N SER A 235 45.00 -5.06 0.85
CA SER A 235 45.23 -3.66 0.44
C SER A 235 45.17 -2.72 1.65
N LEU A 236 46.24 -1.97 1.94
CA LEU A 236 46.23 -0.95 2.99
C LEU A 236 45.44 0.31 2.62
N THR A 237 45.22 0.55 1.32
CA THR A 237 44.56 1.76 0.80
C THR A 237 43.06 1.59 0.57
N ILE A 238 42.56 0.35 0.42
CA ILE A 238 41.15 0.06 0.11
C ILE A 238 40.56 -0.94 1.11
N SER A 239 39.54 -0.52 1.87
CA SER A 239 38.76 -1.40 2.76
C SER A 239 37.75 -2.25 1.95
N GLY A 240 38.26 -3.18 1.15
CA GLY A 240 37.47 -4.06 0.27
C GLY A 240 36.48 -4.96 1.01
N CYS A 241 35.63 -5.67 0.26
CA CYS A 241 34.51 -6.47 0.79
C CYS A 241 34.92 -7.83 1.40
N GLY A 242 36.10 -7.89 2.04
CA GLY A 242 36.60 -9.10 2.70
C GLY A 242 37.41 -10.06 1.81
N GLU A 243 37.86 -9.62 0.64
CA GLU A 243 38.75 -10.41 -0.24
C GLU A 243 40.22 -10.30 0.24
N VAL A 244 40.49 -10.87 1.42
CA VAL A 244 41.81 -10.90 2.09
C VAL A 244 42.01 -12.24 2.82
N PRO A 245 43.26 -12.70 3.10
CA PRO A 245 43.48 -14.06 3.60
C PRO A 245 43.08 -14.30 5.07
N SER A 246 43.11 -13.27 5.93
CA SER A 246 42.71 -13.40 7.33
C SER A 246 41.21 -13.20 7.50
N VAL A 247 40.53 -14.19 8.09
CA VAL A 247 39.08 -14.15 8.32
C VAL A 247 38.69 -13.02 9.28
N LEU A 248 39.53 -12.70 10.26
CA LEU A 248 39.30 -11.60 11.21
C LEU A 248 39.43 -10.23 10.51
N ASP A 249 40.45 -10.06 9.67
CA ASP A 249 40.66 -8.84 8.89
C ASP A 249 39.53 -8.63 7.86
N ALA A 250 39.11 -9.70 7.18
CA ALA A 250 37.97 -9.68 6.27
C ALA A 250 36.68 -9.24 6.96
N LEU A 251 36.41 -9.77 8.17
CA LEU A 251 35.25 -9.42 8.98
C LEU A 251 35.25 -7.94 9.38
N ILE A 252 36.37 -7.44 9.90
CA ILE A 252 36.47 -6.05 10.37
C ILE A 252 36.46 -5.07 9.19
N ARG A 253 37.14 -5.35 8.07
CA ARG A 253 37.06 -4.51 6.85
C ARG A 253 35.65 -4.43 6.28
N THR A 254 34.91 -5.54 6.32
CA THR A 254 33.52 -5.55 5.86
C THR A 254 32.61 -4.74 6.82
N LEU A 255 32.86 -4.79 8.13
CA LEU A 255 32.21 -3.89 9.12
C LEU A 255 32.59 -2.41 8.90
N LEU A 256 33.85 -2.10 8.57
CA LEU A 256 34.31 -0.75 8.23
C LEU A 256 33.62 -0.19 6.99
N SER A 257 33.43 -1.00 5.93
CA SER A 257 32.68 -0.60 4.73
C SER A 257 31.16 -0.50 4.93
N GLY A 258 30.61 -1.11 5.99
CA GLY A 258 29.19 -1.04 6.32
C GLY A 258 28.66 0.39 6.55
N ALA A 259 27.54 0.73 5.91
CA ALA A 259 26.79 1.97 6.11
C ALA A 259 27.60 3.29 5.97
N THR A 260 28.65 3.32 5.16
CA THR A 260 29.46 4.52 4.86
C THR A 260 29.95 4.51 3.41
N SER A 261 30.62 5.57 2.95
CA SER A 261 31.21 5.60 1.60
C SER A 261 32.51 4.77 1.51
N SER A 262 32.91 4.34 0.32
CA SER A 262 34.20 3.63 0.16
C SER A 262 35.40 4.48 0.56
N ASN A 263 35.37 5.79 0.28
CA ASN A 263 36.43 6.72 0.69
C ASN A 263 36.49 6.85 2.22
N ASN A 264 35.33 6.97 2.87
CA ASN A 264 35.23 7.05 4.33
C ASN A 264 35.74 5.77 5.01
N ALA A 265 35.40 4.60 4.48
CA ALA A 265 35.88 3.32 5.02
C ALA A 265 37.39 3.13 4.78
N ALA A 266 37.92 3.59 3.64
CA ALA A 266 39.36 3.65 3.39
C ALA A 266 40.09 4.60 4.37
N LEU A 267 39.54 5.79 4.66
CA LEU A 267 40.10 6.72 5.65
C LEU A 267 40.13 6.12 7.07
N ALA A 268 39.06 5.39 7.47
CA ALA A 268 39.06 4.69 8.76
C ALA A 268 40.12 3.57 8.82
N LEU A 269 40.31 2.83 7.72
CA LEU A 269 41.35 1.79 7.63
C LEU A 269 42.75 2.41 7.66
N GLN A 270 43.01 3.46 6.86
CA GLN A 270 44.30 4.14 6.80
C GLN A 270 44.70 4.74 8.15
N GLY A 271 43.75 5.31 8.90
CA GLY A 271 44.01 5.81 10.25
C GLY A 271 44.30 4.71 11.28
N LEU A 272 43.66 3.54 11.17
CA LEU A 272 44.04 2.35 11.95
C LEU A 272 45.46 1.87 11.62
N VAL A 273 45.79 1.71 10.33
CA VAL A 273 47.13 1.35 9.86
C VAL A 273 48.18 2.37 10.35
N SER A 274 47.87 3.68 10.27
CA SER A 274 48.78 4.74 10.70
C SER A 274 48.96 4.85 12.22
N ARG A 275 48.01 4.36 13.04
CA ARG A 275 48.11 4.41 14.50
C ARG A 275 48.67 3.12 15.10
N PHE A 276 48.33 1.96 14.54
CA PHE A 276 48.64 0.65 15.11
C PHE A 276 49.62 -0.19 14.27
N GLY A 277 49.91 0.23 13.04
CA GLY A 277 50.80 -0.50 12.12
C GLY A 277 50.12 -1.68 11.43
N VAL A 278 50.96 -2.53 10.84
CA VAL A 278 50.54 -3.75 10.12
C VAL A 278 51.13 -4.99 10.78
N LEU A 279 50.50 -6.13 10.54
CA LEU A 279 51.06 -7.44 10.87
C LEU A 279 52.08 -7.85 9.79
N HIS A 280 53.23 -8.38 10.20
CA HIS A 280 54.39 -8.64 9.33
C HIS A 280 54.64 -10.13 9.05
N ASP A 281 53.89 -11.01 9.68
CA ASP A 281 54.04 -12.46 9.71
C ASP A 281 52.69 -13.13 10.03
N GLY A 282 52.63 -14.46 9.91
CA GLY A 282 51.42 -15.23 10.25
C GLY A 282 50.21 -15.00 9.32
N VAL A 283 49.06 -15.58 9.70
CA VAL A 283 47.86 -15.60 8.84
C VAL A 283 47.10 -14.28 8.93
N GLY A 284 47.61 -13.30 8.18
CA GLY A 284 47.19 -11.91 8.21
C GLY A 284 48.29 -10.93 7.85
N GLU A 285 49.48 -11.39 7.43
CA GLU A 285 50.54 -10.54 6.88
C GLU A 285 49.97 -9.45 5.94
N GLY A 286 50.34 -8.19 6.20
CA GLY A 286 49.82 -7.02 5.49
C GLY A 286 48.44 -6.50 5.96
N SER A 287 47.79 -7.12 6.96
CA SER A 287 46.60 -6.56 7.61
C SER A 287 46.98 -5.53 8.69
N VAL A 288 45.98 -4.85 9.26
CA VAL A 288 46.17 -4.06 10.49
C VAL A 288 46.64 -4.98 11.62
N ASP A 289 47.51 -4.51 12.51
CA ASP A 289 47.80 -5.22 13.76
C ASP A 289 46.59 -5.16 14.70
N TRP A 290 45.77 -6.21 14.63
CA TRP A 290 44.53 -6.31 15.38
C TRP A 290 44.75 -6.56 16.88
N ASP A 291 45.91 -7.03 17.34
CA ASP A 291 46.18 -7.15 18.78
C ASP A 291 46.57 -5.81 19.38
N LYS A 292 47.37 -4.97 18.70
CA LYS A 292 47.59 -3.57 19.11
C LYS A 292 46.27 -2.80 19.15
N VAL A 293 45.38 -3.00 18.18
CA VAL A 293 44.01 -2.43 18.21
C VAL A 293 43.22 -2.95 19.42
N ARG A 294 43.36 -4.22 19.82
CA ARG A 294 42.72 -4.79 21.03
C ARG A 294 43.31 -4.24 22.33
N GLN A 295 44.62 -4.07 22.43
CA GLN A 295 45.32 -3.59 23.63
C GLN A 295 45.14 -2.09 23.91
N ALA A 296 44.93 -1.26 22.88
CA ALA A 296 44.76 0.20 23.02
C ALA A 296 43.54 0.63 23.85
N THR A 297 43.38 1.92 24.15
CA THR A 297 42.10 2.43 24.69
C THR A 297 40.99 2.45 23.63
N LEU A 298 39.72 2.52 24.06
CA LEU A 298 38.59 2.75 23.15
C LEU A 298 38.67 4.13 22.47
N GLU A 299 39.26 5.12 23.16
CA GLU A 299 39.43 6.48 22.67
C GLU A 299 40.46 6.55 21.54
N GLU A 300 41.62 5.89 21.67
CA GLU A 300 42.60 5.79 20.59
C GLU A 300 42.07 5.09 19.34
N VAL A 301 41.28 4.03 19.49
CA VAL A 301 40.65 3.33 18.35
C VAL A 301 39.55 4.18 17.72
N TYR A 302 38.83 5.00 18.51
CA TYR A 302 37.93 6.01 17.97
C TYR A 302 38.70 7.10 17.20
N ASP A 303 39.80 7.61 17.76
CA ASP A 303 40.59 8.70 17.20
C ASP A 303 41.35 8.31 15.94
N ALA A 304 41.84 7.06 15.86
CA ALA A 304 42.37 6.48 14.63
C ALA A 304 41.31 6.39 13.52
N MET A 305 40.02 6.28 13.86
CA MET A 305 38.94 6.05 12.90
C MET A 305 38.06 7.27 12.60
N LYS A 306 38.13 8.35 13.39
CA LYS A 306 37.11 9.43 13.37
C LYS A 306 36.95 10.11 12.00
N ALA A 307 38.03 10.20 11.22
CA ALA A 307 38.01 10.73 9.85
C ALA A 307 37.09 9.94 8.88
N GLY A 308 36.84 8.65 9.13
CA GLY A 308 35.98 7.81 8.30
C GLY A 308 34.48 7.80 8.67
N GLY A 309 34.06 8.58 9.67
CA GLY A 309 32.67 8.67 10.10
C GLY A 309 32.13 7.40 10.80
N LEU A 310 31.02 7.55 11.54
CA LEU A 310 30.43 6.52 12.42
C LEU A 310 31.40 5.90 13.46
N GLY A 311 32.59 6.50 13.67
CA GLY A 311 33.67 5.96 14.50
C GLY A 311 33.21 5.53 15.89
N ARG A 312 32.41 6.34 16.59
CA ARG A 312 31.93 6.10 17.97
C ARG A 312 31.05 4.84 18.13
N VAL A 313 30.50 4.33 17.03
CA VAL A 313 29.77 3.05 17.01
C VAL A 313 30.70 1.93 16.58
N LYS A 314 31.47 2.13 15.50
CA LYS A 314 32.36 1.11 14.94
C LYS A 314 33.54 0.74 15.85
N SER A 315 34.18 1.70 16.54
CA SER A 315 35.27 1.41 17.48
C SER A 315 34.82 0.52 18.64
N ARG A 316 33.61 0.76 19.18
CA ARG A 316 32.99 -0.07 20.22
C ARG A 316 32.65 -1.48 19.75
N TYR A 317 32.21 -1.64 18.50
CA TYR A 317 32.01 -2.96 17.92
C TYR A 317 33.35 -3.67 17.67
N ILE A 318 34.31 -3.03 17.02
CA ILE A 318 35.64 -3.61 16.72
C ILE A 318 36.35 -4.05 18.01
N LYS A 319 36.35 -3.21 19.06
CA LYS A 319 36.85 -3.59 20.39
C LYS A 319 36.23 -4.90 20.86
N ARG A 320 34.91 -4.91 21.02
CA ARG A 320 34.19 -6.08 21.56
C ARG A 320 34.29 -7.32 20.67
N ILE A 321 34.48 -7.18 19.35
CA ILE A 321 34.80 -8.30 18.46
C ILE A 321 36.16 -8.87 18.83
N LEU A 322 37.21 -8.04 18.91
CA LEU A 322 38.55 -8.48 19.24
C LEU A 322 38.63 -9.09 20.65
N ASP A 323 37.91 -8.52 21.62
CA ASP A 323 37.81 -9.07 22.98
C ASP A 323 37.16 -10.47 22.95
N MET A 324 36.01 -10.62 22.29
CA MET A 324 35.32 -11.92 22.14
C MET A 324 36.18 -12.97 21.40
N VAL A 325 36.81 -12.60 20.28
CA VAL A 325 37.67 -13.51 19.50
C VAL A 325 38.91 -13.92 20.30
N HIS A 326 39.45 -13.02 21.13
CA HIS A 326 40.55 -13.34 22.04
C HIS A 326 40.10 -14.28 23.17
N GLU A 327 38.95 -14.03 23.81
CA GLU A 327 38.34 -14.94 24.79
C GLU A 327 38.09 -16.34 24.20
N GLU A 328 37.51 -16.41 23.00
CA GLU A 328 37.26 -17.66 22.26
C GLU A 328 38.58 -18.34 21.84
N GLY A 329 39.63 -17.58 21.50
CA GLY A 329 40.98 -18.10 21.24
C GLY A 329 41.64 -18.71 22.48
N VAL A 330 41.60 -18.01 23.62
CA VAL A 330 42.10 -18.52 24.90
C VAL A 330 41.31 -19.75 25.33
N ALA A 331 39.98 -19.74 25.20
CA ALA A 331 39.13 -20.89 25.52
C ALA A 331 39.46 -22.12 24.66
N ARG A 332 39.63 -21.95 23.34
CA ARG A 332 40.02 -23.04 22.42
C ARG A 332 41.40 -23.61 22.79
N ARG A 333 42.40 -22.74 22.99
CA ARG A 333 43.76 -23.16 23.41
C ARG A 333 43.75 -23.89 24.76
N ASN A 334 42.99 -23.39 25.73
CA ASN A 334 42.92 -24.00 27.07
C ASN A 334 42.11 -25.32 27.07
N ALA A 335 41.16 -25.50 26.13
CA ALA A 335 40.43 -26.75 25.93
C ALA A 335 41.27 -27.82 25.22
N MET A 336 42.20 -27.43 24.35
CA MET A 336 43.25 -28.28 23.77
C MET A 336 44.38 -28.53 24.79
N GLY A 337 44.03 -29.01 25.99
CA GLY A 337 44.97 -29.29 27.07
C GLY A 337 46.11 -30.21 26.62
N MET A 338 47.33 -29.94 27.09
CA MET A 338 48.61 -30.38 26.50
C MET A 338 48.65 -31.84 26.00
N GLY A 339 48.63 -32.01 24.67
CA GLY A 339 49.15 -33.18 23.96
C GLY A 339 48.12 -33.98 23.15
N GLY A 340 48.55 -34.50 21.99
CA GLY A 340 47.83 -35.53 21.24
C GLY A 340 47.40 -35.12 19.83
N ASP A 341 48.23 -35.44 18.85
CA ASP A 341 47.98 -35.25 17.42
C ASP A 341 46.71 -35.98 16.92
N VAL A 342 45.73 -35.24 16.36
CA VAL A 342 45.12 -35.52 15.03
C VAL A 342 44.53 -34.21 14.46
N TYR A 343 45.26 -33.54 13.57
CA TYR A 343 44.67 -32.69 12.52
C TYR A 343 45.53 -32.86 11.26
N GLN A 344 45.10 -33.76 10.37
CA GLN A 344 45.89 -34.13 9.19
C GLN A 344 45.51 -33.28 7.97
N GLU A 345 46.49 -32.47 7.54
CA GLU A 345 46.60 -31.85 6.21
C GLU A 345 45.49 -30.86 5.77
N GLY A 346 45.68 -29.60 6.16
CA GLY A 346 44.91 -28.44 5.70
C GLY A 346 45.40 -27.13 6.32
N ASP A 347 46.49 -26.56 5.77
CA ASP A 347 47.04 -25.22 6.03
C ASP A 347 47.55 -24.86 7.45
N GLY A 348 48.81 -25.21 7.71
CA GLY A 348 49.83 -24.27 8.26
C GLY A 348 49.84 -23.89 9.76
N ASN A 349 50.90 -24.31 10.46
CA ASN A 349 51.41 -23.77 11.74
C ASN A 349 50.42 -23.58 12.91
N GLY A 350 50.17 -24.64 13.66
CA GLY A 350 49.29 -24.65 14.85
C GLY A 350 49.84 -23.96 16.12
N HIS A 351 50.63 -22.89 16.01
CA HIS A 351 51.30 -22.25 17.16
C HIS A 351 51.27 -20.71 17.23
N GLU A 352 50.42 -20.01 16.48
CA GLU A 352 50.34 -18.53 16.57
C GLU A 352 48.91 -17.94 16.51
N HIS A 353 48.76 -16.70 16.99
CA HIS A 353 47.55 -15.87 17.04
C HIS A 353 46.31 -16.44 17.75
N ILE A 354 46.19 -16.09 19.04
CA ILE A 354 44.94 -16.17 19.83
C ILE A 354 43.79 -15.43 19.12
N LEU A 355 44.09 -14.29 18.49
CA LEU A 355 43.17 -13.51 17.64
C LEU A 355 43.03 -14.13 16.24
N SER A 356 42.50 -15.35 16.16
CA SER A 356 42.27 -16.05 14.88
C SER A 356 40.85 -16.59 14.74
N LEU A 357 40.28 -16.33 13.56
CA LEU A 357 39.01 -16.89 13.08
C LEU A 357 39.20 -17.93 11.98
N ASN A 358 40.42 -18.25 11.56
CA ASN A 358 40.66 -19.03 10.33
C ASN A 358 40.11 -20.47 10.40
N HIS A 359 39.87 -21.01 11.61
CA HIS A 359 39.10 -22.25 11.78
C HIS A 359 37.70 -22.25 11.12
N LEU A 360 37.12 -21.08 10.82
CA LEU A 360 35.84 -20.97 10.12
C LEU A 360 35.93 -21.43 8.65
N HIS A 361 37.14 -21.63 8.09
CA HIS A 361 37.33 -22.27 6.78
C HIS A 361 36.91 -23.75 6.77
N THR A 362 36.95 -24.46 7.91
CA THR A 362 36.56 -25.88 7.99
C THR A 362 35.05 -26.06 8.19
N LEU A 363 34.32 -24.99 8.54
CA LEU A 363 32.88 -25.01 8.72
C LEU A 363 32.13 -24.90 7.39
N SER A 364 30.91 -25.44 7.34
CA SER A 364 30.01 -25.16 6.23
C SER A 364 29.59 -23.68 6.23
N LYS A 365 29.17 -23.16 5.07
CA LYS A 365 28.76 -21.74 4.92
C LYS A 365 27.66 -21.33 5.89
N ASP A 366 26.79 -22.25 6.27
CA ASP A 366 25.65 -22.03 7.15
C ASP A 366 26.07 -22.02 8.62
N GLU A 367 27.06 -22.84 9.01
CA GLU A 367 27.69 -22.80 10.33
C GLU A 367 28.55 -21.53 10.49
N ALA A 368 29.43 -21.23 9.53
CA ALA A 368 30.23 -20.00 9.52
C ALA A 368 29.36 -18.74 9.62
N MET A 369 28.20 -18.72 8.94
CA MET A 369 27.20 -17.64 9.03
C MET A 369 26.56 -17.53 10.42
N LEU A 370 26.34 -18.63 11.14
CA LEU A 370 25.87 -18.60 12.54
C LEU A 370 26.95 -18.11 13.49
N GLU A 371 28.21 -18.49 13.27
CA GLU A 371 29.36 -18.00 14.05
C GLU A 371 29.57 -16.49 13.85
N PHE A 372 29.68 -16.02 12.60
CA PHE A 372 29.86 -14.58 12.31
C PHE A 372 28.74 -13.71 12.90
N THR A 373 27.49 -14.18 12.91
CA THR A 373 26.34 -13.40 13.43
C THR A 373 26.23 -13.36 14.96
N LYS A 374 27.16 -13.99 15.71
CA LYS A 374 27.33 -13.75 17.15
C LYS A 374 27.97 -12.39 17.46
N TYR A 375 28.83 -11.91 16.56
CA TYR A 375 29.68 -10.75 16.79
C TYR A 375 28.91 -9.42 16.66
N PRO A 376 29.16 -8.44 17.56
CA PRO A 376 28.37 -7.22 17.62
C PRO A 376 28.55 -6.36 16.37
N GLY A 377 27.44 -5.99 15.72
CA GLY A 377 27.42 -5.22 14.48
C GLY A 377 27.59 -6.04 13.19
N ILE A 378 27.79 -7.36 13.29
CA ILE A 378 27.90 -8.24 12.11
C ILE A 378 26.53 -8.73 11.68
N GLY A 379 26.00 -8.13 10.60
CA GLY A 379 24.77 -8.57 9.94
C GLY A 379 25.03 -9.65 8.87
N VAL A 380 23.94 -10.25 8.37
CA VAL A 380 23.98 -11.32 7.34
C VAL A 380 24.69 -10.88 6.07
N LYS A 381 24.53 -9.63 5.64
CA LYS A 381 25.31 -9.05 4.53
C LYS A 381 26.81 -9.10 4.79
N THR A 382 27.25 -8.68 5.97
CA THR A 382 28.65 -8.64 6.38
C THR A 382 29.25 -10.04 6.38
N ALA A 383 28.57 -11.00 7.02
CA ALA A 383 28.97 -12.40 7.04
C ALA A 383 28.98 -13.02 5.64
N ALA A 384 27.96 -12.76 4.81
CA ALA A 384 27.89 -13.30 3.44
C ALA A 384 29.04 -12.82 2.54
N CYS A 385 29.47 -11.57 2.67
CA CYS A 385 30.67 -11.09 1.96
C CYS A 385 31.93 -11.86 2.39
N VAL A 386 32.16 -12.04 3.70
CA VAL A 386 33.33 -12.79 4.20
C VAL A 386 33.30 -14.25 3.72
N ILE A 387 32.13 -14.89 3.72
CA ILE A 387 31.98 -16.27 3.24
C ILE A 387 32.24 -16.38 1.72
N LEU A 388 31.78 -15.40 0.93
CA LEU A 388 31.98 -15.37 -0.53
C LEU A 388 33.42 -15.04 -0.95
N PHE A 389 34.07 -14.10 -0.26
CA PHE A 389 35.35 -13.54 -0.68
C PHE A 389 36.57 -14.07 0.09
N CYS A 390 36.45 -14.31 1.40
CA CYS A 390 37.52 -14.87 2.23
C CYS A 390 37.43 -16.40 2.27
N LEU A 391 36.28 -16.97 2.66
CA LEU A 391 36.13 -18.43 2.71
C LEU A 391 35.95 -19.05 1.31
N ARG A 392 35.69 -18.24 0.27
CA ARG A 392 35.46 -18.64 -1.14
C ARG A 392 34.34 -19.67 -1.34
N GLN A 393 33.41 -19.75 -0.39
CA GLN A 393 32.26 -20.66 -0.43
C GLN A 393 31.08 -20.01 -1.17
N PRO A 394 30.23 -20.77 -1.90
CA PRO A 394 29.17 -20.21 -2.74
C PRO A 394 28.00 -19.65 -1.91
N CYS A 395 28.12 -18.36 -1.59
CA CYS A 395 27.25 -17.59 -0.71
C CYS A 395 26.85 -16.27 -1.40
N PHE A 396 25.56 -16.07 -1.72
CA PHE A 396 25.14 -14.88 -2.49
C PHE A 396 25.05 -13.63 -1.61
N ALA A 397 26.18 -12.94 -1.44
CA ALA A 397 26.24 -11.70 -0.68
C ALA A 397 25.30 -10.61 -1.23
N VAL A 398 24.49 -10.01 -0.35
CA VAL A 398 23.44 -9.05 -0.71
C VAL A 398 23.80 -7.63 -0.26
N ASP A 399 24.57 -6.92 -1.07
CA ASP A 399 24.77 -5.48 -0.89
C ASP A 399 23.52 -4.66 -1.30
N THR A 400 23.44 -3.41 -0.83
CA THR A 400 22.44 -2.40 -1.20
C THR A 400 22.27 -2.26 -2.72
N HIS A 401 23.35 -2.29 -3.51
CA HIS A 401 23.26 -2.27 -4.97
C HIS A 401 22.67 -3.57 -5.52
N VAL A 402 23.08 -4.73 -4.98
CA VAL A 402 22.60 -6.07 -5.37
C VAL A 402 21.11 -6.22 -5.09
N VAL A 403 20.63 -5.90 -3.88
CA VAL A 403 19.20 -5.98 -3.51
C VAL A 403 18.35 -5.06 -4.37
N ARG A 404 18.81 -3.82 -4.65
CA ARG A 404 18.10 -2.87 -5.50
C ARG A 404 18.02 -3.36 -6.95
N LEU A 405 19.09 -3.91 -7.51
CA LEU A 405 19.08 -4.49 -8.86
C LEU A 405 18.23 -5.76 -8.93
N CYS A 406 18.26 -6.63 -7.92
CA CYS A 406 17.39 -7.81 -7.85
C CYS A 406 15.89 -7.43 -7.74
N LYS A 407 15.53 -6.41 -6.94
CA LYS A 407 14.16 -5.86 -6.92
C LYS A 407 13.79 -5.28 -8.31
N TRP A 408 14.70 -4.59 -8.99
CA TRP A 408 14.44 -4.01 -10.33
C TRP A 408 14.30 -5.07 -11.45
N LEU A 409 15.04 -6.19 -11.36
CA LEU A 409 14.94 -7.32 -12.28
C LEU A 409 13.71 -8.21 -12.03
N GLY A 410 12.99 -8.01 -10.92
CA GLY A 410 11.92 -8.90 -10.46
C GLY A 410 12.42 -10.25 -9.95
N TRP A 411 13.69 -10.32 -9.52
CA TRP A 411 14.34 -11.47 -8.89
C TRP A 411 14.01 -11.59 -7.40
N LEU A 412 13.44 -10.55 -6.82
CA LEU A 412 12.77 -10.59 -5.52
C LEU A 412 11.28 -10.35 -5.76
N PRO A 413 10.37 -10.92 -4.95
CA PRO A 413 8.96 -10.62 -5.07
C PRO A 413 8.72 -9.13 -4.85
N GLU A 414 7.77 -8.58 -5.58
CA GLU A 414 7.35 -7.20 -5.37
C GLU A 414 6.69 -7.13 -4.00
N GLU A 415 7.31 -6.38 -3.07
CA GLU A 415 6.67 -6.05 -1.81
C GLU A 415 5.39 -5.29 -2.14
N LYS A 416 4.25 -5.92 -1.85
CA LYS A 416 3.02 -5.18 -1.65
C LYS A 416 3.31 -4.17 -0.54
N HIS A 417 3.17 -2.89 -0.84
CA HIS A 417 2.98 -1.93 0.23
C HIS A 417 1.63 -2.25 0.88
N GLY A 418 1.63 -2.24 2.21
CA GLY A 418 0.71 -3.02 3.02
C GLY A 418 1.46 -4.19 3.67
N ALA A 419 1.82 -4.19 4.97
CA ALA A 419 1.07 -3.64 6.13
C ALA A 419 -0.36 -4.21 6.07
N ASN A 420 -0.73 -5.12 6.99
CA ASN A 420 -0.82 -6.53 6.57
C ASN A 420 -2.20 -7.27 6.64
N GLU A 421 -3.14 -6.94 7.53
CA GLU A 421 -4.31 -7.79 7.91
C GLU A 421 -5.65 -7.05 8.26
N GLU A 422 -6.91 -7.47 7.99
CA GLU A 422 -7.60 -8.54 7.23
C GLU A 422 -9.04 -8.10 6.78
N GLU A 423 -10.17 -8.75 7.16
CA GLU A 423 -10.91 -9.75 6.32
C GLU A 423 -11.90 -9.16 5.29
N LYS A 424 -12.88 -9.72 4.54
CA LYS A 424 -13.46 -11.00 3.98
C LYS A 424 -14.16 -12.16 4.76
N ALA A 425 -14.87 -11.95 5.87
CA ALA A 425 -15.72 -12.92 6.63
C ALA A 425 -17.15 -13.37 6.10
N GLU A 426 -17.87 -14.30 6.79
CA GLU A 426 -19.13 -15.12 6.50
C GLU A 426 -19.45 -15.50 5.02
N LYS A 427 -20.51 -16.28 4.76
CA LYS A 427 -20.99 -17.33 5.66
C LYS A 427 -20.10 -18.53 5.41
N GLY A 428 -19.41 -18.99 6.46
CA GLY A 428 -19.27 -20.43 6.60
C GLY A 428 -20.58 -20.95 7.19
N ASN A 429 -21.19 -21.97 6.58
CA ASN A 429 -21.93 -22.96 7.35
C ASN A 429 -22.05 -24.28 6.57
N GLY A 430 -22.34 -25.38 7.27
CA GLY A 430 -22.77 -26.64 6.63
C GLY A 430 -21.69 -27.68 6.29
N LEU A 431 -21.15 -28.32 7.34
CA LEU A 431 -21.10 -29.79 7.51
C LEU A 431 -20.61 -30.73 6.38
N GLY A 432 -19.63 -31.56 6.72
CA GLY A 432 -19.68 -33.01 6.40
C GLY A 432 -18.69 -33.58 5.36
N GLY A 433 -18.03 -34.68 5.75
CA GLY A 433 -17.35 -35.60 4.81
C GLY A 433 -15.83 -35.50 4.74
N GLN A 434 -15.14 -36.62 5.01
CA GLN A 434 -13.69 -36.72 4.81
C GLN A 434 -13.33 -36.88 3.32
N ASN A 435 -12.46 -36.04 2.77
CA ASN A 435 -11.44 -36.52 1.82
C ASN A 435 -10.22 -35.58 1.65
N LYS A 436 -9.12 -36.16 1.15
CA LYS A 436 -7.76 -35.58 1.15
C LYS A 436 -7.57 -34.47 0.10
N MET A 437 -7.06 -33.29 0.46
CA MET A 437 -6.30 -32.43 -0.47
C MET A 437 -5.35 -31.42 0.22
N ARG A 438 -4.08 -31.38 -0.21
CA ARG A 438 -3.04 -30.40 0.19
C ARG A 438 -3.21 -29.04 -0.53
N LYS A 439 -3.01 -27.89 0.15
CA LYS A 439 -2.71 -26.54 -0.40
C LYS A 439 -2.65 -25.45 0.70
N PRO A 440 -2.12 -24.23 0.43
CA PRO A 440 -0.81 -23.84 -0.10
C PRO A 440 -0.03 -22.99 0.95
N ARG A 441 0.92 -22.12 0.57
CA ARG A 441 1.89 -21.45 1.50
C ARG A 441 1.80 -19.91 1.55
N ASP A 442 2.40 -19.34 2.58
CA ASP A 442 2.41 -17.91 2.96
C ASP A 442 3.40 -17.05 2.15
N VAL A 443 3.40 -15.71 2.33
CA VAL A 443 4.04 -14.73 1.43
C VAL A 443 5.01 -13.78 2.16
N VAL A 444 6.15 -14.33 2.55
CA VAL A 444 7.19 -13.61 3.32
C VAL A 444 7.64 -12.28 2.66
N ARG A 445 7.78 -11.23 3.49
CA ARG A 445 8.23 -9.86 3.16
C ARG A 445 9.72 -9.76 2.79
N VAL A 446 10.17 -8.69 2.09
CA VAL A 446 11.52 -8.61 1.47
C VAL A 446 12.48 -7.61 2.15
N ASN A 447 12.96 -8.00 3.33
CA ASN A 447 14.12 -7.38 3.98
C ASN A 447 15.46 -8.03 3.52
N GLU A 448 16.59 -7.52 4.01
CA GLU A 448 17.95 -7.98 3.67
C GLU A 448 18.18 -9.47 4.00
N ILE A 449 17.74 -9.93 5.16
CA ILE A 449 17.80 -11.34 5.62
C ILE A 449 17.03 -12.27 4.68
N THR A 450 15.82 -11.88 4.29
CA THR A 450 14.97 -12.69 3.40
C THR A 450 15.39 -12.58 1.94
N ALA A 451 15.99 -11.45 1.53
CA ALA A 451 16.61 -11.30 0.22
C ALA A 451 17.85 -12.17 0.07
N PHE A 452 18.73 -12.22 1.09
CA PHE A 452 19.84 -13.19 1.14
C PHE A 452 19.34 -14.62 0.98
N ARG A 453 18.46 -15.07 1.87
CA ARG A 453 17.96 -16.46 1.89
C ARG A 453 17.23 -16.85 0.60
N HIS A 454 16.67 -15.89 -0.11
CA HIS A 454 16.07 -16.13 -1.41
C HIS A 454 17.11 -16.25 -2.52
N LEU A 455 18.01 -15.27 -2.63
CA LEU A 455 18.95 -15.19 -3.74
C LEU A 455 20.05 -16.25 -3.61
N ASP A 456 20.51 -16.58 -2.40
CA ASP A 456 21.43 -17.70 -2.17
C ASP A 456 20.80 -19.07 -2.49
N ALA A 457 19.48 -19.20 -2.35
CA ALA A 457 18.72 -20.41 -2.68
C ALA A 457 18.22 -20.47 -4.13
N LYS A 458 18.51 -19.46 -4.96
CA LYS A 458 17.97 -19.33 -6.34
C LYS A 458 19.01 -19.00 -7.41
N VAL A 459 20.05 -18.24 -7.06
CA VAL A 459 21.19 -17.99 -7.94
C VAL A 459 22.08 -19.24 -7.96
N PRO A 460 22.38 -19.83 -9.13
CA PRO A 460 23.31 -20.96 -9.23
C PRO A 460 24.68 -20.66 -8.63
N ASP A 461 25.27 -21.61 -7.90
CA ASP A 461 26.49 -21.41 -7.13
C ASP A 461 27.66 -20.84 -7.96
N HIS A 462 27.85 -21.31 -9.19
CA HIS A 462 28.91 -20.85 -10.10
C HIS A 462 28.74 -19.39 -10.57
N LEU A 463 27.54 -18.82 -10.44
CA LEU A 463 27.25 -17.43 -10.79
C LEU A 463 27.24 -16.48 -9.59
N LYS A 464 27.34 -16.98 -8.35
CA LYS A 464 27.17 -16.14 -7.15
C LYS A 464 28.24 -15.05 -7.05
N TYR A 465 29.49 -15.42 -7.30
CA TYR A 465 30.63 -14.51 -7.34
C TYR A 465 30.48 -13.46 -8.45
N SER A 466 30.28 -13.92 -9.69
CA SER A 466 30.27 -13.05 -10.87
C SER A 466 29.08 -12.10 -10.86
N LEU A 467 27.86 -12.57 -10.54
CA LEU A 467 26.68 -11.70 -10.48
C LEU A 467 26.75 -10.68 -9.35
N HIS A 468 27.29 -11.03 -8.18
CA HIS A 468 27.51 -10.04 -7.11
C HIS A 468 28.40 -8.90 -7.61
N GLN A 469 29.60 -9.25 -8.10
CA GLN A 469 30.59 -8.27 -8.58
C GLN A 469 30.04 -7.44 -9.75
N LEU A 470 29.41 -8.07 -10.74
CA LEU A 470 28.80 -7.40 -11.90
C LEU A 470 27.64 -6.47 -11.51
N PHE A 471 26.82 -6.84 -10.53
CA PHE A 471 25.77 -5.96 -9.99
C PHE A 471 26.35 -4.76 -9.22
N VAL A 472 27.40 -4.95 -8.42
CA VAL A 472 28.09 -3.86 -7.73
C VAL A 472 28.75 -2.90 -8.74
N MET A 473 29.47 -3.43 -9.73
CA MET A 473 30.06 -2.61 -10.81
C MET A 473 28.99 -1.84 -11.60
N HIS A 474 27.90 -2.48 -12.01
CA HIS A 474 26.81 -1.82 -12.75
C HIS A 474 26.07 -0.79 -11.89
N GLY A 475 25.86 -1.08 -10.60
CA GLY A 475 25.23 -0.17 -9.66
C GLY A 475 26.04 1.10 -9.40
N LYS A 476 27.38 1.02 -9.44
CA LYS A 476 28.30 2.16 -9.29
C LYS A 476 28.51 2.96 -10.59
N SER A 477 28.61 2.28 -11.73
CA SER A 477 29.00 2.91 -13.02
C SER A 477 27.83 3.43 -13.86
N CYS A 478 26.70 2.71 -13.93
CA CYS A 478 25.62 3.10 -14.83
C CYS A 478 24.86 4.30 -14.27
N ALA A 479 25.02 5.48 -14.89
CA ALA A 479 24.42 6.75 -14.42
C ALA A 479 22.92 6.66 -14.06
N ARG A 480 22.13 5.85 -14.78
CA ARG A 480 20.70 5.65 -14.48
C ARG A 480 20.44 4.78 -13.26
N CYS A 481 21.26 3.75 -13.03
CA CYS A 481 21.20 2.93 -11.83
C CYS A 481 21.77 3.70 -10.63
N ARG A 482 22.89 4.41 -10.84
CA ARG A 482 23.55 5.29 -9.87
C ARG A 482 22.64 6.42 -9.39
N ALA A 483 21.92 7.11 -10.29
CA ALA A 483 20.95 8.16 -9.93
C ALA A 483 19.83 7.60 -9.03
N ASN A 484 19.28 6.42 -9.34
CA ASN A 484 18.34 5.72 -8.46
C ASN A 484 18.98 5.08 -7.21
N THR A 485 20.29 5.28 -6.97
CA THR A 485 20.93 5.01 -5.68
C THR A 485 21.34 6.28 -4.92
N GLY A 486 21.21 7.47 -5.52
CA GLY A 486 21.64 8.75 -4.96
C GLY A 486 20.53 9.55 -4.27
N ILE A 487 20.28 9.26 -2.99
CA ILE A 487 19.87 10.29 -2.03
C ILE A 487 20.84 10.15 -0.84
N GLY A 488 21.81 11.07 -0.77
CA GLY A 488 22.93 11.01 0.15
C GLY A 488 24.26 11.25 -0.57
N GLY A 489 24.70 12.52 -0.60
CA GLY A 489 25.90 12.98 -1.33
C GLY A 489 25.58 14.09 -2.34
N ARG A 490 26.49 15.04 -2.49
CA ARG A 490 26.45 16.12 -3.50
C ARG A 490 27.06 15.64 -4.82
N GLU A 491 26.98 16.50 -5.83
CA GLU A 491 27.82 16.43 -7.03
C GLU A 491 29.29 16.67 -6.65
N ASP A 492 30.20 16.02 -7.38
CA ASP A 492 31.64 16.33 -7.36
C ASP A 492 32.10 16.70 -8.78
N VAL A 493 32.75 17.86 -8.88
CA VAL A 493 33.96 18.19 -9.66
C VAL A 493 34.04 17.74 -11.14
N GLY A 494 34.17 18.71 -12.04
CA GLY A 494 34.56 18.49 -13.45
C GLY A 494 36.06 18.19 -13.62
N PRO A 495 36.48 17.60 -14.76
CA PRO A 495 37.80 16.99 -14.88
C PRO A 495 38.95 17.98 -15.12
N GLY A 496 40.14 17.58 -14.70
CA GLY A 496 41.42 18.12 -15.16
C GLY A 496 42.45 16.99 -15.21
N GLU A 497 42.96 16.69 -16.40
CA GLU A 497 44.10 15.79 -16.64
C GLU A 497 45.26 16.63 -17.19
N GLU A 498 46.47 16.32 -16.71
CA GLU A 498 47.80 16.60 -17.28
C GLU A 498 48.17 18.03 -17.75
N GLY A 499 49.40 18.50 -17.43
CA GLY A 499 50.02 19.56 -18.23
C GLY A 499 51.09 20.44 -17.59
N SER A 500 52.31 19.92 -17.41
CA SER A 500 53.58 20.67 -17.23
C SER A 500 53.77 21.50 -15.94
N GLY A 501 54.98 21.40 -15.38
CA GLY A 501 55.33 22.01 -14.08
C GLY A 501 56.83 21.94 -13.74
N GLN A 502 57.71 22.04 -14.74
CA GLN A 502 59.13 22.28 -14.52
C GLN A 502 59.48 23.68 -15.06
N PHE A 503 59.90 24.59 -14.17
CA PHE A 503 61.24 25.20 -14.22
C PHE A 503 61.48 26.05 -12.94
N TYR A 504 62.46 25.61 -12.13
CA TYR A 504 63.26 26.40 -11.18
C TYR A 504 62.60 27.36 -10.15
N SER A 505 62.43 26.81 -8.94
CA SER A 505 63.13 27.22 -7.70
C SER A 505 62.81 28.54 -6.95
N SER A 506 62.92 28.40 -5.62
CA SER A 506 63.41 29.36 -4.60
C SER A 506 62.42 30.23 -3.81
N GLY A 507 62.83 30.58 -2.59
CA GLY A 507 62.41 31.78 -1.85
C GLY A 507 60.95 31.90 -1.41
N GLY A 508 60.57 31.27 -0.30
CA GLY A 508 59.28 31.56 0.35
C GLY A 508 59.34 32.78 1.28
N GLN A 509 58.24 33.52 1.40
CA GLN A 509 57.99 34.46 2.50
C GLN A 509 56.49 34.51 2.85
N MET A 510 56.16 34.90 4.09
CA MET A 510 54.79 34.93 4.64
C MET A 510 53.96 36.12 4.14
N ASP A 511 52.66 35.91 3.96
CA ASP A 511 51.64 36.97 3.73
C ASP A 511 50.23 36.49 4.18
N PRO A 512 49.18 37.33 4.24
CA PRO A 512 48.82 38.11 5.42
C PRO A 512 47.56 37.59 6.15
N TYR A 513 47.07 36.38 5.81
CA TYR A 513 45.72 35.91 6.15
C TYR A 513 45.40 35.80 7.65
N LEU A 514 46.42 35.72 8.52
CA LEU A 514 46.26 35.68 9.98
C LEU A 514 45.73 36.99 10.60
N ALA A 515 45.79 38.12 9.89
CA ALA A 515 45.32 39.41 10.41
C ALA A 515 43.78 39.52 10.48
N LEU A 516 43.05 38.86 9.57
CA LEU A 516 41.60 39.03 9.43
C LEU A 516 40.81 38.26 10.50
N LEU A 517 41.30 37.08 10.89
CA LEU A 517 40.61 36.18 11.82
C LEU A 517 40.56 36.67 13.27
N LYS A 518 41.41 37.63 13.66
CA LYS A 518 41.37 38.25 15.00
C LYS A 518 40.22 39.24 15.23
N ARG A 519 39.39 39.53 14.22
CA ARG A 519 38.34 40.57 14.29
C ARG A 519 36.90 40.08 14.49
N TYR A 520 36.70 38.77 14.60
CA TYR A 520 35.39 38.14 14.85
C TYR A 520 35.43 37.07 15.97
N GLY A 521 36.39 37.20 16.89
CA GLY A 521 36.44 36.39 18.11
C GLY A 521 35.59 37.02 19.22
N ASP A 522 34.27 36.91 19.11
CA ASP A 522 33.28 36.98 20.21
C ASP A 522 31.87 36.76 19.65
N CYS A 523 31.56 35.51 19.27
CA CYS A 523 30.20 35.07 18.90
C CYS A 523 29.90 33.75 19.61
N THR A 524 28.75 33.67 20.27
CA THR A 524 28.35 32.54 21.08
C THR A 524 27.85 31.36 20.25
N LEU A 525 27.78 30.18 20.87
CA LEU A 525 27.24 28.97 20.23
C LEU A 525 25.77 29.16 19.76
N SER A 526 25.02 30.04 20.44
CA SER A 526 23.66 30.43 20.07
C SER A 526 23.60 31.14 18.72
N GLU A 527 24.50 32.10 18.50
CA GLU A 527 24.57 32.91 17.28
C GLU A 527 25.06 32.07 16.09
N LEU A 528 26.02 31.17 16.33
CA LEU A 528 26.46 30.18 15.34
C LEU A 528 25.34 29.20 14.96
N LEU A 529 24.57 28.70 15.92
CA LEU A 529 23.42 27.82 15.63
C LEU A 529 22.33 28.57 14.85
N THR A 530 22.06 29.82 15.24
CA THR A 530 21.11 30.71 14.56
C THR A 530 21.55 31.03 13.12
N ALA A 531 22.84 31.27 12.90
CA ALA A 531 23.42 31.47 11.57
C ALA A 531 23.34 30.20 10.71
N VAL A 532 23.61 29.02 11.26
CA VAL A 532 23.49 27.75 10.52
C VAL A 532 22.03 27.42 10.18
N ILE A 533 21.09 27.62 11.11
CA ILE A 533 19.65 27.50 10.85
C ILE A 533 19.22 28.51 9.78
N GLY A 534 19.70 29.76 9.87
CA GLY A 534 19.51 30.80 8.87
C GLY A 534 20.02 30.39 7.49
N VAL A 535 21.24 29.87 7.37
CA VAL A 535 21.82 29.40 6.09
C VAL A 535 21.07 28.19 5.53
N VAL A 536 20.63 27.25 6.36
CA VAL A 536 19.80 26.11 5.91
C VAL A 536 18.42 26.57 5.45
N PHE A 537 17.79 27.51 6.17
CA PHE A 537 16.51 28.10 5.79
C PHE A 537 16.62 28.96 4.52
N VAL A 538 17.70 29.72 4.35
CA VAL A 538 18.02 30.48 3.14
C VAL A 538 18.30 29.53 1.97
N ALA A 539 19.06 28.45 2.15
CA ALA A 539 19.28 27.46 1.09
C ALA A 539 17.99 26.70 0.70
N TRP A 540 17.11 26.42 1.68
CA TRP A 540 15.80 25.81 1.43
C TRP A 540 14.86 26.77 0.70
N THR A 541 14.71 28.02 1.18
CA THR A 541 13.90 29.04 0.51
C THR A 541 14.43 29.41 -0.87
N LEU A 542 15.75 29.51 -1.07
CA LEU A 542 16.35 29.67 -2.40
C LEU A 542 16.02 28.49 -3.32
N ARG A 543 16.05 27.25 -2.80
CA ARG A 543 15.62 26.07 -3.59
C ARG A 543 14.14 26.15 -3.98
N GLN A 544 13.26 26.66 -3.10
CA GLN A 544 11.87 26.92 -3.45
C GLN A 544 11.73 28.09 -4.45
N PHE A 545 12.53 29.16 -4.34
CA PHE A 545 12.50 30.27 -5.29
C PHE A 545 12.99 29.89 -6.70
N VAL A 546 14.02 29.03 -6.79
CA VAL A 546 14.68 28.66 -8.06
C VAL A 546 13.98 27.48 -8.75
N PHE A 547 13.56 26.45 -8.01
CA PHE A 547 12.95 25.24 -8.57
C PHE A 547 11.50 25.02 -8.14
N GLY A 548 11.07 25.64 -7.03
CA GLY A 548 9.72 25.53 -6.47
C GLY A 548 8.74 26.59 -6.98
N ARG A 549 8.82 27.00 -8.25
CA ARG A 549 7.72 27.74 -8.92
C ARG A 549 6.54 26.82 -9.27
N GLU A 550 6.16 25.99 -8.31
CA GLU A 550 4.81 25.47 -8.22
C GLU A 550 3.90 26.62 -7.81
N VAL A 551 2.73 26.76 -8.44
CA VAL A 551 1.83 27.86 -8.09
C VAL A 551 1.39 27.71 -6.63
N PRO A 552 1.60 28.72 -5.76
CA PRO A 552 1.32 28.59 -4.34
C PRO A 552 -0.17 28.37 -4.05
N PRO A 553 -0.51 27.77 -2.89
CA PRO A 553 -1.88 27.72 -2.42
C PRO A 553 -2.44 29.14 -2.27
N VAL A 554 -3.72 29.31 -2.56
CA VAL A 554 -4.41 30.58 -2.38
C VAL A 554 -5.03 30.61 -0.98
N THR A 555 -4.90 31.72 -0.25
CA THR A 555 -5.69 31.92 0.96
C THR A 555 -7.08 32.42 0.56
N TYR A 556 -8.11 31.73 1.00
CA TYR A 556 -9.51 32.11 0.85
C TYR A 556 -10.22 31.94 2.20
N GLN A 557 -11.41 32.52 2.34
CA GLN A 557 -12.23 32.45 3.53
C GLN A 557 -13.61 31.89 3.18
N VAL A 558 -14.21 31.20 4.15
CA VAL A 558 -15.54 30.59 4.07
C VAL A 558 -16.29 31.04 5.32
N PRO A 559 -17.55 31.49 5.24
CA PRO A 559 -18.30 31.86 6.44
C PRO A 559 -18.45 30.67 7.38
N THR A 560 -17.81 30.73 8.56
CA THR A 560 -17.96 29.73 9.61
C THR A 560 -19.40 29.74 10.15
N PRO A 561 -20.11 28.60 10.17
CA PRO A 561 -21.43 28.48 10.78
C PRO A 561 -21.47 29.03 12.22
N PRO A 562 -22.47 29.86 12.60
CA PRO A 562 -22.50 30.51 13.91
C PRO A 562 -22.55 29.53 15.10
N GLU A 563 -23.09 28.33 14.89
CA GLU A 563 -23.25 27.28 15.91
C GLU A 563 -21.93 26.68 16.38
N ILE A 564 -20.85 26.87 15.60
CA ILE A 564 -19.48 26.47 15.95
C ILE A 564 -18.91 27.34 17.10
N SER A 565 -19.46 28.54 17.31
CA SER A 565 -18.97 29.43 18.37
C SER A 565 -19.47 29.02 19.76
N ASP A 566 -18.58 28.96 20.75
CA ASP A 566 -18.91 28.74 22.17
C ASP A 566 -19.88 29.81 22.75
N LYS A 567 -20.03 30.94 22.04
CA LYS A 567 -20.97 32.03 22.36
C LYS A 567 -22.38 31.79 21.80
N TRP A 568 -22.60 30.73 21.03
CA TRP A 568 -23.90 30.44 20.44
C TRP A 568 -24.83 29.76 21.45
N HIS A 569 -25.97 30.39 21.69
CA HIS A 569 -27.01 29.91 22.61
C HIS A 569 -28.28 29.68 21.77
N GLY A 570 -28.26 28.55 21.07
CA GLY A 570 -29.28 28.17 20.12
C GLY A 570 -30.51 27.51 20.72
N LYS A 571 -31.42 27.10 19.84
CA LYS A 571 -32.61 26.32 20.19
C LYS A 571 -32.29 24.86 20.48
N THR A 572 -33.10 24.25 21.32
CA THR A 572 -33.16 22.82 21.62
C THR A 572 -34.46 22.21 21.10
N TRP A 573 -34.66 20.90 21.32
CA TRP A 573 -35.90 20.18 21.00
C TRP A 573 -37.14 20.71 21.77
N ASP A 574 -36.96 21.43 22.87
CA ASP A 574 -38.05 22.01 23.65
C ASP A 574 -38.40 23.46 23.21
N ASP A 575 -37.61 24.06 22.30
CA ASP A 575 -37.80 25.43 21.77
C ASP A 575 -38.53 25.48 20.41
N VAL A 576 -39.16 24.37 20.00
CA VAL A 576 -39.85 24.21 18.70
C VAL A 576 -41.31 23.79 18.85
N GLY A 577 -42.12 24.11 17.83
CA GLY A 577 -43.52 23.69 17.77
C GLY A 577 -43.67 22.18 17.57
N ALA A 578 -44.85 21.64 17.92
CA ALA A 578 -45.13 20.21 17.93
C ALA A 578 -44.77 19.49 16.62
N THR A 579 -45.01 20.09 15.45
CA THR A 579 -44.68 19.52 14.14
C THR A 579 -43.18 19.38 13.92
N ASP A 580 -42.37 20.41 14.22
CA ASP A 580 -40.91 20.32 14.12
C ASP A 580 -40.34 19.33 15.15
N ARG A 581 -40.98 19.21 16.34
CA ARG A 581 -40.63 18.20 17.34
C ARG A 581 -40.91 16.77 16.85
N GLU A 582 -42.06 16.53 16.22
CA GLU A 582 -42.41 15.23 15.61
C GLU A 582 -41.43 14.84 14.51
N ILE A 583 -40.97 15.81 13.70
CA ILE A 583 -39.90 15.60 12.71
C ILE A 583 -38.60 15.17 13.41
N LEU A 584 -38.17 15.88 14.46
CA LEU A 584 -36.94 15.55 15.21
C LEU A 584 -37.00 14.15 15.86
N GLU A 585 -38.08 13.85 16.57
CA GLU A 585 -38.32 12.54 17.19
C GLU A 585 -38.44 11.41 16.15
N GLY A 586 -38.98 11.71 14.96
CA GLY A 586 -38.99 10.82 13.81
C GLY A 586 -37.58 10.52 13.28
N GLN A 587 -36.78 11.56 13.03
CA GLN A 587 -35.43 11.46 12.46
C GLN A 587 -34.46 10.70 13.38
N ALA A 588 -34.54 10.90 14.70
CA ALA A 588 -33.75 10.15 15.67
C ALA A 588 -34.11 8.65 15.72
N LYS A 589 -35.31 8.29 15.28
CA LYS A 589 -35.79 6.91 15.07
C LYS A 589 -35.62 6.45 13.61
N GLY A 590 -34.97 7.27 12.77
CA GLY A 590 -34.65 6.98 11.37
C GLY A 590 -35.83 7.11 10.39
N LYS A 591 -36.88 7.85 10.76
CA LYS A 591 -37.99 8.25 9.88
C LYS A 591 -37.76 9.68 9.39
N TRP A 592 -37.80 9.92 8.10
CA TRP A 592 -37.57 11.25 7.51
C TRP A 592 -38.88 11.88 7.05
N ASN A 593 -38.99 13.20 7.22
CA ASN A 593 -40.04 14.01 6.60
C ASN A 593 -39.63 14.37 5.16
N GLU A 594 -40.54 14.26 4.18
CA GLU A 594 -40.20 14.43 2.76
C GLU A 594 -40.04 15.90 2.32
N GLU A 595 -40.52 16.86 3.11
CA GLU A 595 -40.47 18.30 2.83
C GLU A 595 -39.23 18.98 3.43
N LYS A 596 -38.82 18.54 4.63
CA LYS A 596 -37.92 19.29 5.52
C LYS A 596 -37.07 18.36 6.40
N ILE A 597 -35.74 18.43 6.24
CA ILE A 597 -34.76 17.86 7.18
C ILE A 597 -34.42 18.90 8.26
N LEU A 598 -34.36 18.47 9.52
CA LEU A 598 -33.91 19.26 10.66
C LEU A 598 -32.64 18.68 11.28
N SER A 599 -31.49 19.34 11.10
CA SER A 599 -30.24 18.94 11.75
C SER A 599 -30.25 19.27 13.25
N TYR A 600 -29.67 18.38 14.05
CA TYR A 600 -29.51 18.54 15.49
C TYR A 600 -28.22 17.86 15.94
N CYS A 601 -27.64 18.35 17.03
CA CYS A 601 -26.47 17.76 17.67
C CYS A 601 -26.88 16.53 18.48
N PRO A 602 -26.38 15.32 18.17
CA PRO A 602 -26.79 14.10 18.86
C PRO A 602 -26.18 13.97 20.27
N ALA A 603 -25.27 14.86 20.67
CA ALA A 603 -24.67 14.85 21.99
C ALA A 603 -25.45 15.65 23.06
N ASP A 604 -26.33 16.59 22.66
CA ASP A 604 -27.13 17.40 23.60
C ASP A 604 -28.53 17.81 23.13
N GLY A 605 -28.88 17.59 21.86
CA GLY A 605 -30.18 17.99 21.32
C GLY A 605 -30.32 19.49 21.00
N ARG A 606 -29.23 20.26 20.90
CA ARG A 606 -29.32 21.58 20.23
C ARG A 606 -29.61 21.38 18.75
N LEU A 607 -30.37 22.28 18.16
CA LEU A 607 -30.68 22.27 16.73
C LEU A 607 -29.55 22.96 15.95
N LEU A 608 -29.41 22.67 14.65
CA LEU A 608 -28.33 23.18 13.80
C LEU A 608 -28.91 23.74 12.49
N GLY A 609 -28.46 24.92 12.07
CA GLY A 609 -28.95 25.64 10.90
C GLY A 609 -30.22 26.46 11.14
N ASP A 610 -30.81 26.97 10.05
CA ASP A 610 -32.11 27.65 10.08
C ASP A 610 -33.24 26.62 10.31
N VAL A 611 -33.55 26.36 11.58
CA VAL A 611 -34.63 25.48 12.03
C VAL A 611 -35.98 25.83 11.39
N THR A 612 -36.23 27.11 11.11
CA THR A 612 -37.50 27.58 10.54
C THR A 612 -37.71 27.00 9.14
N ARG A 613 -36.68 27.08 8.30
CA ARG A 613 -36.71 26.57 6.92
C ARG A 613 -36.32 25.11 6.80
N GLY A 614 -35.45 24.63 7.69
CA GLY A 614 -34.77 23.34 7.57
C GLY A 614 -33.95 23.24 6.27
N ILE A 615 -33.65 22.01 5.88
CA ILE A 615 -33.01 21.68 4.60
C ILE A 615 -34.00 20.87 3.77
N LYS A 616 -34.51 21.47 2.70
CA LYS A 616 -35.42 20.80 1.75
C LYS A 616 -34.68 19.67 1.02
N PRO A 617 -35.21 18.43 0.99
CA PRO A 617 -34.69 17.37 0.14
C PRO A 617 -34.79 17.72 -1.36
N ALA A 618 -33.77 17.33 -2.12
CA ALA A 618 -33.72 17.50 -3.56
C ALA A 618 -34.65 16.49 -4.28
N SER A 619 -35.56 17.03 -5.10
CA SER A 619 -36.37 16.28 -6.05
C SER A 619 -35.56 15.79 -7.26
N SER A 620 -36.16 14.93 -8.07
CA SER A 620 -35.54 14.43 -9.32
C SER A 620 -35.18 15.55 -10.30
N VAL A 621 -35.94 16.65 -10.36
CA VAL A 621 -35.61 17.81 -11.22
C VAL A 621 -34.37 18.56 -10.70
N GLU A 622 -34.24 18.71 -9.38
CA GLU A 622 -33.06 19.32 -8.75
C GLU A 622 -31.81 18.43 -8.89
N ILE A 623 -31.99 17.11 -8.90
CA ILE A 623 -30.95 16.12 -9.24
C ILE A 623 -30.46 16.29 -10.68
N ASP A 624 -31.37 16.31 -11.67
CA ASP A 624 -31.02 16.44 -13.09
C ASP A 624 -30.26 17.74 -13.39
N ILE A 625 -30.71 18.85 -12.78
CA ILE A 625 -30.04 20.16 -12.86
C ILE A 625 -28.63 20.09 -12.28
N ALA A 626 -28.44 19.43 -11.13
CA ALA A 626 -27.13 19.27 -10.51
C ALA A 626 -26.19 18.44 -11.41
N VAL A 627 -26.64 17.30 -11.93
CA VAL A 627 -25.83 16.49 -12.88
C VAL A 627 -25.44 17.34 -14.10
N LYS A 628 -26.39 18.10 -14.66
CA LYS A 628 -26.09 18.88 -15.87
C LYS A 628 -25.05 19.99 -15.65
N ARG A 629 -25.02 20.60 -14.47
CA ARG A 629 -23.95 21.54 -14.09
C ARG A 629 -22.61 20.83 -13.93
N ALA A 630 -22.59 19.65 -13.29
CA ALA A 630 -21.38 18.83 -13.15
C ALA A 630 -20.80 18.40 -14.50
N GLU A 631 -21.61 18.03 -15.49
CA GLU A 631 -21.17 17.76 -16.87
C GLU A 631 -20.48 18.99 -17.49
N VAL A 632 -21.15 20.15 -17.45
CA VAL A 632 -20.66 21.39 -18.09
C VAL A 632 -19.35 21.89 -17.45
N ALA A 633 -19.17 21.68 -16.15
CA ALA A 633 -17.91 21.94 -15.46
C ALA A 633 -16.80 20.93 -15.83
N GLN A 634 -17.13 19.63 -15.91
CA GLN A 634 -16.19 18.56 -16.27
C GLN A 634 -15.54 18.80 -17.63
N LEU A 635 -16.34 19.18 -18.64
CA LEU A 635 -15.87 19.35 -20.02
C LEU A 635 -14.73 20.36 -20.14
N LYS A 636 -14.70 21.38 -19.26
CA LYS A 636 -13.59 22.34 -19.14
C LYS A 636 -12.46 21.77 -18.28
N TRP A 637 -12.79 21.19 -17.13
CA TRP A 637 -11.84 20.73 -16.13
C TRP A 637 -10.92 19.60 -16.60
N GLN A 638 -11.40 18.67 -17.42
CA GLN A 638 -10.61 17.56 -17.94
C GLN A 638 -9.37 17.98 -18.75
N HIS A 639 -9.38 19.19 -19.31
CA HIS A 639 -8.28 19.75 -20.09
C HIS A 639 -7.22 20.46 -19.23
N THR A 640 -7.46 20.65 -17.93
CA THR A 640 -6.44 21.18 -17.00
C THR A 640 -5.27 20.23 -16.84
N ASN A 641 -4.09 20.78 -16.57
CA ASN A 641 -2.87 20.04 -16.31
C ASN A 641 -2.67 19.74 -14.80
N PHE A 642 -1.80 18.79 -14.47
CA PHE A 642 -1.61 18.36 -13.08
C PHE A 642 -1.11 19.46 -12.12
N ALA A 643 -0.45 20.53 -12.58
CA ALA A 643 -0.05 21.63 -11.70
C ALA A 643 -1.26 22.47 -11.24
N GLU A 644 -2.26 22.69 -12.11
CA GLU A 644 -3.53 23.34 -11.75
C GLU A 644 -4.29 22.50 -10.71
N ARG A 645 -4.42 21.20 -10.96
CA ARG A 645 -5.08 20.27 -10.03
C ARG A 645 -4.36 20.18 -8.68
N ARG A 646 -3.02 20.17 -8.69
CA ARG A 646 -2.20 20.22 -7.46
C ARG A 646 -2.33 21.56 -6.72
N ARG A 647 -2.54 22.69 -7.40
CA ARG A 647 -2.81 23.99 -6.76
C ARG A 647 -4.12 23.98 -5.97
N VAL A 648 -5.19 23.41 -6.52
CA VAL A 648 -6.48 23.26 -5.80
C VAL A 648 -6.31 22.40 -4.55
N LEU A 649 -5.68 21.22 -4.66
CA LEU A 649 -5.48 20.36 -3.49
C LEU A 649 -4.56 20.99 -2.43
N ARG A 650 -3.55 21.78 -2.82
CA ARG A 650 -2.70 22.54 -1.88
C ARG A 650 -3.47 23.67 -1.19
N THR A 651 -4.36 24.33 -1.92
CA THR A 651 -5.27 25.36 -1.40
C THR A 651 -6.24 24.77 -0.37
N LEU A 652 -6.78 23.57 -0.63
CA LEU A 652 -7.55 22.80 0.36
C LEU A 652 -6.70 22.42 1.58
N LEU A 653 -5.54 21.79 1.37
CA LEU A 653 -4.68 21.35 2.48
C LEU A 653 -4.25 22.50 3.38
N LYS A 654 -3.95 23.69 2.81
CA LYS A 654 -3.67 24.89 3.60
C LYS A 654 -4.88 25.29 4.46
N HIS A 655 -6.04 25.50 3.84
CA HIS A 655 -7.24 25.95 4.57
C HIS A 655 -7.63 24.96 5.69
N ILE A 656 -7.53 23.65 5.43
CA ILE A 656 -7.87 22.61 6.43
C ILE A 656 -6.92 22.63 7.63
N LEU A 657 -5.63 22.96 7.43
CA LEU A 657 -4.67 23.09 8.52
C LEU A 657 -4.82 24.43 9.27
N ASP A 658 -5.14 25.51 8.56
CA ASP A 658 -5.40 26.84 9.14
C ASP A 658 -6.69 26.85 9.99
N HIS A 659 -7.75 26.14 9.56
CA HIS A 659 -9.10 26.14 10.13
C HIS A 659 -9.51 24.81 10.77
N GLN A 660 -8.53 24.00 11.23
CA GLN A 660 -8.82 22.65 11.74
C GLN A 660 -9.77 22.64 12.94
N ASP A 661 -9.73 23.66 13.81
CA ASP A 661 -10.61 23.78 14.97
C ASP A 661 -12.08 24.02 14.60
N ASP A 662 -12.34 24.82 13.55
CA ASP A 662 -13.69 25.05 13.03
C ASP A 662 -14.26 23.74 12.44
N ILE A 663 -13.47 23.06 11.61
CA ILE A 663 -13.84 21.79 10.95
C ILE A 663 -14.09 20.69 11.99
N VAL A 664 -13.20 20.55 12.98
CA VAL A 664 -13.34 19.59 14.09
C VAL A 664 -14.60 19.90 14.90
N SER A 665 -14.85 21.16 15.24
CA SER A 665 -16.01 21.55 16.05
C SER A 665 -17.32 21.31 15.29
N ALA A 666 -17.36 21.55 13.97
CA ALA A 666 -18.48 21.15 13.12
C ALA A 666 -18.72 19.63 13.12
N CYS A 667 -17.66 18.81 13.02
CA CYS A 667 -17.78 17.35 13.10
C CYS A 667 -18.28 16.87 14.47
N CYS A 668 -17.83 17.50 15.55
CA CYS A 668 -18.30 17.22 16.91
C CYS A 668 -19.78 17.57 17.10
N LEU A 669 -20.24 18.70 16.56
CA LEU A 669 -21.63 19.13 16.63
C LEU A 669 -22.56 18.22 15.83
N ASP A 670 -22.27 17.97 14.56
CA ASP A 670 -23.21 17.25 13.66
C ASP A 670 -23.21 15.72 13.88
N SER A 671 -22.15 15.16 14.50
CA SER A 671 -21.99 13.71 14.69
C SER A 671 -21.80 13.27 16.16
N GLY A 672 -21.68 14.19 17.11
CA GLY A 672 -21.55 13.89 18.55
C GLY A 672 -20.20 13.31 19.00
N LYS A 673 -19.19 13.25 18.13
CA LYS A 673 -17.85 12.71 18.44
C LYS A 673 -16.99 13.66 19.27
N THR A 674 -15.94 13.13 19.91
CA THR A 674 -14.96 13.96 20.63
C THR A 674 -14.03 14.72 19.67
N LYS A 675 -13.43 15.84 20.11
CA LYS A 675 -12.42 16.57 19.30
C LYS A 675 -11.22 15.69 18.92
N VAL A 676 -10.83 14.75 19.79
CA VAL A 676 -9.74 13.80 19.53
C VAL A 676 -10.12 12.82 18.43
N ASP A 677 -11.35 12.29 18.44
CA ASP A 677 -11.84 11.37 17.41
C ASP A 677 -12.05 12.05 16.06
N ALA A 678 -12.43 13.33 16.06
CA ALA A 678 -12.44 14.17 14.86
C ALA A 678 -11.01 14.42 14.34
N ALA A 679 -10.04 14.74 15.20
CA ALA A 679 -8.66 14.96 14.76
C ALA A 679 -8.04 13.72 14.08
N PHE A 680 -8.20 12.53 14.67
CA PHE A 680 -7.69 11.28 14.09
C PHE A 680 -8.51 10.78 12.89
N GLY A 681 -9.85 10.84 12.95
CA GLY A 681 -10.74 10.24 11.96
C GLY A 681 -11.23 11.17 10.84
N GLU A 682 -11.09 12.49 10.98
CA GLU A 682 -11.46 13.47 9.96
C GLU A 682 -10.22 14.15 9.38
N VAL A 683 -9.45 14.83 10.24
CA VAL A 683 -8.40 15.77 9.81
C VAL A 683 -7.16 15.03 9.35
N LEU A 684 -6.61 14.12 10.16
CA LEU A 684 -5.38 13.39 9.87
C LEU A 684 -5.48 12.59 8.55
N VAL A 685 -6.52 11.77 8.40
CA VAL A 685 -6.74 10.95 7.20
C VAL A 685 -7.06 11.79 5.96
N THR A 686 -7.71 12.95 6.10
CA THR A 686 -7.91 13.90 4.99
C THR A 686 -6.62 14.58 4.58
N ALA A 687 -5.82 15.02 5.56
CA ALA A 687 -4.54 15.68 5.32
C ALA A 687 -3.55 14.76 4.60
N GLU A 688 -3.46 13.48 5.01
CA GLU A 688 -2.67 12.48 4.28
C GLU A 688 -3.27 12.17 2.90
N LYS A 689 -4.58 11.97 2.77
CA LYS A 689 -5.22 11.76 1.46
C LYS A 689 -4.92 12.90 0.47
N LEU A 690 -4.93 14.16 0.94
CA LEU A 690 -4.50 15.33 0.18
C LEU A 690 -3.00 15.27 -0.13
N LYS A 691 -2.14 15.14 0.88
CA LYS A 691 -0.68 15.16 0.75
C LYS A 691 -0.17 14.07 -0.17
N TRP A 692 -0.65 12.84 0.01
CA TRP A 692 -0.38 11.71 -0.85
C TRP A 692 -0.79 11.97 -2.30
N THR A 693 -1.98 12.54 -2.53
CA THR A 693 -2.47 12.81 -3.90
C THR A 693 -1.66 13.94 -4.57
N ILE A 694 -1.27 14.96 -3.81
CA ILE A 694 -0.37 16.05 -4.26
C ILE A 694 1.01 15.51 -4.66
N ASP A 695 1.58 14.58 -3.88
CA ASP A 695 2.92 14.04 -4.10
C ASP A 695 2.96 12.92 -5.17
N HIS A 696 1.92 12.07 -5.22
CA HIS A 696 1.95 10.79 -5.95
C HIS A 696 0.88 10.65 -7.04
N GLY A 697 -0.13 11.51 -7.09
CA GLY A 697 -1.27 11.37 -8.00
C GLY A 697 -0.87 11.40 -9.49
N GLU A 698 -0.05 12.38 -9.87
CA GLU A 698 0.42 12.56 -11.27
C GLU A 698 1.23 11.34 -11.75
N LYS A 699 2.10 10.81 -10.88
CA LYS A 699 2.85 9.57 -11.12
C LYS A 699 1.89 8.37 -11.26
N SER A 700 0.85 8.31 -10.46
CA SER A 700 -0.15 7.22 -10.46
C SER A 700 -0.99 7.20 -11.74
N LEU A 701 -1.36 8.37 -12.28
CA LEU A 701 -2.12 8.51 -13.53
C LEU A 701 -1.24 8.59 -14.80
N SER A 702 0.08 8.50 -14.66
CA SER A 702 1.00 8.50 -15.82
C SER A 702 0.82 7.29 -16.74
N THR A 703 1.14 7.46 -18.03
CA THR A 703 0.88 6.46 -19.08
C THR A 703 1.70 5.18 -18.91
N ASP A 704 1.00 4.06 -18.69
CA ASP A 704 1.57 2.79 -18.26
C ASP A 704 2.05 1.94 -19.46
N ARG A 705 3.37 1.85 -19.68
CA ARG A 705 3.96 1.22 -20.88
C ARG A 705 3.94 -0.31 -20.83
N ARG A 706 2.94 -0.93 -21.46
CA ARG A 706 2.81 -2.40 -21.54
C ARG A 706 3.75 -3.00 -22.61
N PRO A 707 4.24 -4.25 -22.48
CA PRO A 707 5.21 -4.81 -23.42
C PRO A 707 4.56 -5.74 -24.47
N THR A 708 5.18 -5.82 -25.65
CA THR A 708 4.73 -6.63 -26.81
C THR A 708 5.21 -8.09 -26.79
N ASN A 709 4.82 -8.89 -27.80
CA ASN A 709 5.32 -10.24 -28.06
C ASN A 709 6.25 -10.24 -29.29
N LEU A 710 6.71 -11.42 -29.76
CA LEU A 710 7.62 -11.51 -30.90
C LEU A 710 6.97 -11.03 -32.22
N LEU A 711 5.77 -11.54 -32.53
CA LEU A 711 5.04 -11.20 -33.77
C LEU A 711 4.64 -9.72 -33.82
N MET A 712 4.42 -9.10 -32.66
CA MET A 712 4.04 -7.70 -32.50
C MET A 712 5.22 -6.84 -32.01
N MET A 713 6.47 -7.24 -32.27
CA MET A 713 7.63 -6.51 -31.73
C MET A 713 7.74 -5.06 -32.23
N TYR A 714 7.19 -4.80 -33.42
CA TYR A 714 7.10 -3.47 -34.06
C TYR A 714 5.98 -2.57 -33.50
N LYS A 715 5.07 -3.11 -32.67
CA LYS A 715 4.05 -2.29 -31.97
C LYS A 715 4.61 -1.62 -30.70
N LYS A 716 3.86 -0.65 -30.19
CA LYS A 716 4.05 0.05 -28.91
C LYS A 716 2.72 0.01 -28.17
N ASN A 717 2.70 -0.59 -26.97
CA ASN A 717 1.48 -0.76 -26.19
C ASN A 717 1.53 0.15 -24.95
N THR A 718 0.45 0.87 -24.69
CA THR A 718 0.29 1.69 -23.49
C THR A 718 -1.11 1.55 -22.90
N VAL A 719 -1.26 1.82 -21.61
CA VAL A 719 -2.55 2.13 -20.99
C VAL A 719 -2.49 3.59 -20.57
N ARG A 720 -3.47 4.37 -21.01
CA ARG A 720 -3.68 5.74 -20.55
C ARG A 720 -4.76 5.71 -19.46
N TYR A 721 -4.66 6.63 -18.51
CA TYR A 721 -5.70 6.90 -17.52
C TYR A 721 -6.31 8.23 -17.90
N GLU A 722 -7.57 8.19 -18.31
CA GLU A 722 -8.37 9.36 -18.70
C GLU A 722 -9.52 9.49 -17.69
N PRO A 723 -10.05 10.69 -17.39
CA PRO A 723 -11.23 10.81 -16.53
C PRO A 723 -12.40 9.99 -17.10
N LEU A 724 -13.30 9.55 -16.22
CA LEU A 724 -14.55 8.90 -16.59
C LEU A 724 -15.59 9.94 -17.05
N GLY A 725 -15.77 11.02 -16.28
CA GLY A 725 -16.79 12.04 -16.52
C GLY A 725 -17.35 12.58 -15.21
N VAL A 726 -18.64 12.34 -14.93
CA VAL A 726 -19.31 12.73 -13.69
C VAL A 726 -19.32 11.56 -12.71
N ILE A 727 -18.81 11.79 -11.48
CA ILE A 727 -18.84 10.81 -10.40
C ILE A 727 -19.98 11.16 -9.42
N LEU A 728 -20.70 10.17 -8.91
CA LEU A 728 -21.51 10.33 -7.70
C LEU A 728 -20.76 9.75 -6.50
N ALA A 729 -20.71 10.47 -5.37
CA ALA A 729 -20.33 9.92 -4.08
C ALA A 729 -21.51 10.02 -3.11
N SER A 730 -22.09 8.87 -2.75
CA SER A 730 -23.10 8.75 -1.70
C SER A 730 -22.41 8.28 -0.43
N VAL A 731 -22.42 9.10 0.64
CA VAL A 731 -21.45 8.99 1.74
C VAL A 731 -22.09 9.00 3.13
N SER A 732 -21.51 8.24 4.07
CA SER A 732 -22.06 8.00 5.41
C SER A 732 -21.74 9.11 6.44
N TRP A 733 -22.67 9.28 7.38
CA TRP A 733 -22.66 10.25 8.49
C TRP A 733 -21.56 10.06 9.53
N ASN A 734 -20.82 8.95 9.51
CA ASN A 734 -19.95 8.58 10.62
C ASN A 734 -18.60 9.29 10.64
N TYR A 735 -18.10 9.72 9.48
CA TYR A 735 -16.99 10.67 9.34
C TYR A 735 -17.34 11.73 8.28
N PRO A 736 -18.23 12.70 8.60
CA PRO A 736 -18.89 13.53 7.60
C PRO A 736 -17.94 14.43 6.81
N PHE A 737 -16.81 14.86 7.39
CA PHE A 737 -15.81 15.64 6.65
C PHE A 737 -14.99 14.73 5.73
N HIS A 738 -14.36 13.68 6.26
CA HIS A 738 -13.49 12.81 5.47
C HIS A 738 -14.25 12.08 4.36
N ASN A 739 -15.41 11.50 4.68
CA ASN A 739 -16.19 10.72 3.72
C ASN A 739 -16.70 11.60 2.56
N LEU A 740 -16.98 12.88 2.81
CA LEU A 740 -17.35 13.86 1.78
C LEU A 740 -16.15 14.25 0.91
N ILE A 741 -15.01 14.61 1.51
CA ILE A 741 -13.88 15.20 0.78
C ILE A 741 -12.95 14.17 0.11
N SER A 742 -12.80 12.96 0.67
CA SER A 742 -11.89 11.91 0.17
C SER A 742 -12.24 11.40 -1.25
N PRO A 743 -13.53 11.19 -1.61
CA PRO A 743 -13.97 10.99 -2.99
C PRO A 743 -13.66 12.20 -3.88
N VAL A 744 -13.96 13.42 -3.42
CA VAL A 744 -13.79 14.67 -4.19
C VAL A 744 -12.33 14.89 -4.58
N ILE A 745 -11.40 14.77 -3.63
CA ILE A 745 -9.95 14.84 -3.86
C ILE A 745 -9.52 13.92 -5.01
N SER A 746 -10.05 12.69 -5.02
CA SER A 746 -9.75 11.68 -6.03
C SER A 746 -10.36 12.03 -7.39
N ALA A 747 -11.63 12.45 -7.41
CA ALA A 747 -12.36 12.79 -8.63
C ALA A 747 -11.77 14.00 -9.34
N ILE A 748 -11.59 15.13 -8.64
CA ILE A 748 -11.07 16.36 -9.25
C ILE A 748 -9.61 16.19 -9.70
N PHE A 749 -8.79 15.44 -8.97
CA PHE A 749 -7.42 15.16 -9.42
C PHE A 749 -7.37 14.33 -10.71
N ALA A 750 -8.22 13.30 -10.83
CA ALA A 750 -8.35 12.50 -12.04
C ALA A 750 -8.85 13.30 -13.26
N GLY A 751 -9.59 14.40 -13.02
CA GLY A 751 -10.15 15.26 -14.07
C GLY A 751 -11.65 15.10 -14.26
N ASN A 752 -12.33 14.49 -13.28
CA ASN A 752 -13.78 14.33 -13.24
C ASN A 752 -14.44 15.52 -12.55
N SER A 753 -15.74 15.70 -12.77
CA SER A 753 -16.61 16.40 -11.80
C SER A 753 -17.20 15.40 -10.80
N ILE A 754 -17.83 15.90 -9.74
CA ILE A 754 -18.42 15.05 -8.71
C ILE A 754 -19.69 15.67 -8.11
N ILE A 755 -20.68 14.82 -7.88
CA ILE A 755 -21.87 15.09 -7.07
C ILE A 755 -21.66 14.36 -5.75
N VAL A 756 -21.82 15.05 -4.62
CA VAL A 756 -21.80 14.43 -3.30
C VAL A 756 -23.21 14.45 -2.71
N LYS A 757 -23.69 13.25 -2.33
CA LYS A 757 -24.87 13.04 -1.49
C LYS A 757 -24.41 12.61 -0.10
N PRO A 758 -24.32 13.53 0.88
CA PRO A 758 -24.06 13.15 2.27
C PRO A 758 -25.29 12.48 2.87
N SER A 759 -25.11 11.87 4.04
CA SER A 759 -26.26 11.45 4.84
C SER A 759 -26.98 12.66 5.44
N GLU A 760 -28.29 12.50 5.52
CA GLU A 760 -29.28 13.43 6.04
C GLU A 760 -29.06 13.75 7.53
N HIS A 761 -28.46 12.83 8.30
CA HIS A 761 -28.09 13.05 9.69
C HIS A 761 -27.02 14.15 9.85
N THR A 762 -26.10 14.28 8.91
CA THR A 762 -24.93 15.20 8.99
C THR A 762 -24.91 16.22 7.86
N VAL A 763 -26.09 16.68 7.46
CA VAL A 763 -26.25 17.54 6.28
C VAL A 763 -25.79 18.98 6.52
N TRP A 764 -25.90 19.49 7.76
CA TRP A 764 -25.52 20.85 8.14
C TRP A 764 -24.01 21.06 7.98
N SER A 765 -23.17 20.20 8.57
CA SER A 765 -21.72 20.29 8.44
C SER A 765 -21.26 19.98 7.01
N SER A 766 -21.89 18.99 6.36
CA SER A 766 -21.57 18.62 4.98
C SER A 766 -21.75 19.77 3.98
N LYS A 767 -22.71 20.68 4.22
CA LYS A 767 -22.87 21.89 3.39
C LYS A 767 -21.65 22.82 3.53
N TYR A 768 -21.27 23.15 4.77
CA TYR A 768 -20.09 23.97 5.06
C TYR A 768 -18.81 23.34 4.47
N PHE A 769 -18.65 22.02 4.57
CA PHE A 769 -17.52 21.31 3.96
C PHE A 769 -17.54 21.35 2.42
N CYS A 770 -18.71 21.37 1.79
CA CYS A 770 -18.81 21.59 0.34
C CYS A 770 -18.43 23.03 -0.05
N ASP A 771 -18.77 24.02 0.78
CA ASP A 771 -18.46 25.43 0.53
C ASP A 771 -16.94 25.71 0.71
N ILE A 772 -16.25 24.98 1.61
CA ILE A 772 -14.77 24.91 1.64
C ILE A 772 -14.21 24.45 0.29
N ILE A 773 -14.75 23.37 -0.27
CA ILE A 773 -14.28 22.81 -1.54
C ILE A 773 -14.50 23.78 -2.71
N ARG A 774 -15.65 24.45 -2.75
CA ARG A 774 -15.99 25.46 -3.76
C ARG A 774 -15.14 26.73 -3.62
N GLY A 775 -14.85 27.17 -2.39
CA GLY A 775 -13.92 28.25 -2.11
C GLY A 775 -12.50 27.98 -2.64
N ALA A 776 -11.99 26.76 -2.50
CA ALA A 776 -10.70 26.38 -3.06
C ALA A 776 -10.67 26.33 -4.60
N LEU A 777 -11.76 25.90 -5.24
CA LEU A 777 -11.90 25.88 -6.70
C LEU A 777 -11.96 27.29 -7.28
N THR A 778 -12.87 28.12 -6.76
CA THR A 778 -13.10 29.49 -7.23
C THR A 778 -11.89 30.39 -6.99
N SER A 779 -11.24 30.32 -5.82
CA SER A 779 -10.00 31.06 -5.54
C SER A 779 -8.81 30.64 -6.40
N CYS A 780 -8.82 29.42 -6.95
CA CYS A 780 -7.85 28.97 -7.95
C CYS A 780 -8.21 29.40 -9.40
N GLY A 781 -9.43 29.89 -9.66
CA GLY A 781 -9.92 30.27 -10.98
C GLY A 781 -10.70 29.17 -11.73
N HIS A 782 -11.27 28.21 -11.00
CA HIS A 782 -12.00 27.06 -11.55
C HIS A 782 -13.47 27.06 -11.10
N PRO A 783 -14.40 26.47 -11.87
CA PRO A 783 -15.83 26.52 -11.55
C PRO A 783 -16.19 25.73 -10.29
N GLU A 784 -16.97 26.34 -9.40
CA GLU A 784 -17.57 25.65 -8.24
C GLU A 784 -18.50 24.50 -8.64
N ASP A 785 -19.15 24.61 -9.81
CA ASP A 785 -20.04 23.58 -10.37
C ASP A 785 -19.36 22.22 -10.64
N LEU A 786 -18.03 22.16 -10.55
CA LEU A 786 -17.28 20.91 -10.56
C LEU A 786 -17.65 20.00 -9.37
N VAL A 787 -18.14 20.58 -8.28
CA VAL A 787 -18.57 19.89 -7.06
C VAL A 787 -20.01 20.28 -6.72
N GLN A 788 -20.92 19.34 -6.95
CA GLN A 788 -22.34 19.49 -6.64
C GLN A 788 -22.69 18.87 -5.29
N PHE A 789 -23.71 19.42 -4.64
CA PHE A 789 -24.20 19.00 -3.34
C PHE A 789 -25.69 18.66 -3.48
N VAL A 790 -26.06 17.40 -3.27
CA VAL A 790 -27.42 16.90 -3.54
C VAL A 790 -27.86 16.00 -2.39
N VAL A 791 -28.86 16.45 -1.62
CA VAL A 791 -29.40 15.70 -0.47
C VAL A 791 -30.80 15.25 -0.83
N CYS A 792 -30.94 14.02 -1.30
CA CYS A 792 -32.23 13.44 -1.69
C CYS A 792 -32.59 12.25 -0.79
N LEU A 793 -33.87 12.13 -0.42
CA LEU A 793 -34.39 11.05 0.42
C LEU A 793 -34.60 9.75 -0.37
N PRO A 794 -34.90 8.61 0.29
CA PRO A 794 -35.03 7.30 -0.37
C PRO A 794 -36.05 7.24 -1.53
N ASN A 795 -37.07 8.10 -1.51
CA ASN A 795 -38.05 8.28 -2.59
C ASN A 795 -37.41 8.76 -3.91
N HIS A 796 -36.44 9.69 -3.85
CA HIS A 796 -35.72 10.22 -5.02
C HIS A 796 -34.34 9.58 -5.25
N ALA A 797 -33.80 8.84 -4.28
CA ALA A 797 -32.47 8.21 -4.38
C ALA A 797 -32.31 7.28 -5.59
N ASP A 798 -33.38 6.65 -6.07
CA ASP A 798 -33.37 5.81 -7.27
C ASP A 798 -33.14 6.63 -8.55
N SER A 799 -33.77 7.82 -8.68
CA SER A 799 -33.54 8.72 -9.82
C SER A 799 -32.10 9.23 -9.87
N LEU A 800 -31.51 9.59 -8.72
CA LEU A 800 -30.09 9.97 -8.65
C LEU A 800 -29.16 8.79 -9.01
N THR A 801 -29.39 7.60 -8.45
CA THR A 801 -28.47 6.46 -8.62
C THR A 801 -28.63 5.69 -9.93
N SER A 802 -29.64 6.00 -10.73
CA SER A 802 -29.83 5.48 -12.09
C SER A 802 -29.70 6.56 -13.18
N HIS A 803 -29.34 7.79 -12.82
CA HIS A 803 -29.25 8.90 -13.76
C HIS A 803 -28.20 8.61 -14.87
N PRO A 804 -28.55 8.72 -16.17
CA PRO A 804 -27.70 8.26 -17.26
C PRO A 804 -26.42 9.10 -17.47
N GLY A 805 -26.40 10.34 -16.94
CA GLY A 805 -25.21 11.20 -16.91
C GLY A 805 -24.23 10.92 -15.76
N LEU A 806 -24.21 9.70 -15.20
CA LEU A 806 -23.24 9.28 -14.17
C LEU A 806 -22.34 8.15 -14.69
N ASP A 807 -21.04 8.42 -14.75
CA ASP A 807 -20.03 7.50 -15.28
C ASP A 807 -19.48 6.52 -14.22
N HIS A 808 -19.60 6.85 -12.93
CA HIS A 808 -19.27 5.95 -11.81
C HIS A 808 -19.88 6.42 -10.48
N ILE A 809 -20.25 5.49 -9.60
CA ILE A 809 -20.77 5.75 -8.25
C ILE A 809 -19.79 5.22 -7.20
N ILE A 810 -19.39 6.04 -6.23
CA ILE A 810 -18.84 5.59 -4.95
C ILE A 810 -20.01 5.56 -3.96
N PHE A 811 -20.25 4.41 -3.31
CA PHE A 811 -21.21 4.27 -2.23
C PHE A 811 -20.49 3.84 -0.95
N ILE A 812 -20.59 4.67 0.10
CA ILE A 812 -20.10 4.38 1.45
C ILE A 812 -21.32 4.29 2.38
N GLY A 813 -21.57 3.12 2.99
CA GLY A 813 -22.76 2.95 3.84
C GLY A 813 -23.10 1.50 4.20
N SER A 814 -24.37 1.24 4.53
CA SER A 814 -24.81 -0.07 5.02
C SER A 814 -25.14 -1.07 3.92
N ARG A 815 -24.97 -2.36 4.22
CA ARG A 815 -25.18 -3.48 3.29
C ARG A 815 -26.59 -3.53 2.66
N PRO A 816 -27.70 -3.28 3.39
CA PRO A 816 -29.02 -3.24 2.76
C PRO A 816 -29.13 -2.15 1.70
N VAL A 817 -28.71 -0.92 2.01
CA VAL A 817 -28.81 0.23 1.09
C VAL A 817 -27.93 0.03 -0.16
N ALA A 818 -26.76 -0.59 0.00
CA ALA A 818 -25.90 -0.96 -1.12
C ALA A 818 -26.60 -1.82 -2.18
N HIS A 819 -27.44 -2.77 -1.76
CA HIS A 819 -28.23 -3.59 -2.68
C HIS A 819 -29.30 -2.79 -3.45
N HIS A 820 -29.82 -1.70 -2.89
CA HIS A 820 -30.70 -0.78 -3.61
C HIS A 820 -29.91 0.06 -4.62
N VAL A 821 -28.77 0.64 -4.22
CA VAL A 821 -27.91 1.46 -5.10
C VAL A 821 -27.38 0.64 -6.27
N CYS A 822 -26.87 -0.57 -6.05
CA CYS A 822 -26.41 -1.45 -7.14
C CYS A 822 -27.54 -1.91 -8.07
N ARG A 823 -28.77 -2.08 -7.56
CA ARG A 823 -29.94 -2.40 -8.39
C ARG A 823 -30.38 -1.21 -9.26
N SER A 824 -30.26 0.00 -8.72
CA SER A 824 -30.57 1.25 -9.44
C SER A 824 -29.53 1.54 -10.53
N ALA A 825 -28.23 1.53 -10.17
CA ALA A 825 -27.12 1.77 -11.11
C ALA A 825 -27.05 0.76 -12.27
N ALA A 826 -27.58 -0.44 -12.09
CA ALA A 826 -27.71 -1.44 -13.16
C ALA A 826 -28.67 -1.01 -14.30
N LYS A 827 -29.54 -0.02 -14.09
CA LYS A 827 -30.43 0.54 -15.13
C LYS A 827 -29.66 1.34 -16.18
N SER A 828 -28.71 2.16 -15.74
CA SER A 828 -27.79 2.94 -16.57
C SER A 828 -26.51 2.18 -16.94
N LEU A 829 -26.30 0.99 -16.35
CA LEU A 829 -25.04 0.22 -16.37
C LEU A 829 -23.85 0.97 -15.73
N THR A 830 -24.12 1.98 -14.88
CA THR A 830 -23.09 2.77 -14.20
C THR A 830 -22.30 1.88 -13.23
N PRO A 831 -20.95 1.81 -13.32
CA PRO A 831 -20.13 1.05 -12.40
C PRO A 831 -20.17 1.65 -10.99
N VAL A 832 -20.21 0.78 -9.98
CA VAL A 832 -20.27 1.16 -8.56
C VAL A 832 -19.04 0.63 -7.83
N THR A 833 -18.38 1.48 -7.04
CA THR A 833 -17.50 1.09 -5.94
C THR A 833 -18.29 1.12 -4.65
N VAL A 834 -18.28 -0.01 -3.95
CA VAL A 834 -19.20 -0.33 -2.86
C VAL A 834 -18.37 -0.60 -1.62
N GLU A 835 -18.47 0.28 -0.63
CA GLU A 835 -17.61 0.29 0.55
C GLU A 835 -18.49 0.30 1.79
N LEU A 836 -18.55 -0.85 2.46
CA LEU A 836 -19.57 -1.11 3.47
C LEU A 836 -18.92 -1.51 4.79
N GLY A 837 -19.76 -1.53 5.82
CA GLY A 837 -19.42 -1.76 7.21
C GLY A 837 -18.54 -2.97 7.55
N GLY A 838 -18.14 -3.03 8.82
CA GLY A 838 -17.16 -3.96 9.37
C GLY A 838 -17.75 -4.97 10.36
N LYS A 839 -16.92 -5.96 10.72
CA LYS A 839 -17.08 -6.78 11.92
C LYS A 839 -15.68 -7.22 12.34
N ASP A 840 -14.83 -6.22 12.39
CA ASP A 840 -13.42 -6.40 12.08
C ASP A 840 -12.74 -7.04 13.31
N PRO A 841 -12.10 -8.22 13.11
CA PRO A 841 -11.50 -8.96 14.21
C PRO A 841 -10.22 -8.29 14.70
N ALA A 842 -9.85 -8.55 15.95
CA ALA A 842 -8.55 -8.24 16.52
C ALA A 842 -7.96 -9.49 17.19
N VAL A 843 -7.15 -10.25 16.45
CA VAL A 843 -6.54 -11.50 16.92
C VAL A 843 -5.35 -11.20 17.83
N ILE A 844 -5.41 -11.62 19.09
CA ILE A 844 -4.34 -11.40 20.08
C ILE A 844 -3.60 -12.71 20.33
N LEU A 845 -2.41 -12.84 19.76
CA LEU A 845 -1.54 -13.99 19.96
C LEU A 845 -0.94 -13.99 21.38
N ASP A 846 -0.46 -15.16 21.84
CA ASP A 846 0.05 -15.35 23.20
C ASP A 846 1.53 -15.74 23.26
N ASP A 847 2.33 -15.25 22.32
CA ASP A 847 3.79 -15.34 22.44
C ASP A 847 4.31 -14.46 23.61
N PRO A 848 5.48 -14.79 24.21
CA PRO A 848 5.95 -14.11 25.42
C PRO A 848 6.20 -12.60 25.29
N ALA A 849 6.40 -12.08 24.08
CA ALA A 849 6.52 -10.63 23.88
C ALA A 849 5.15 -9.97 23.84
N THR A 850 4.17 -10.57 23.16
CA THR A 850 2.80 -10.07 23.09
C THR A 850 2.09 -10.16 24.45
N ILE A 851 2.36 -11.21 25.23
CA ILE A 851 1.93 -11.30 26.64
C ILE A 851 2.50 -10.15 27.48
N LYS A 852 3.73 -9.70 27.22
CA LYS A 852 4.35 -8.59 27.95
C LYS A 852 3.75 -7.24 27.56
N ASP A 853 3.36 -7.08 26.30
CA ASP A 853 2.87 -5.82 25.73
C ASP A 853 1.34 -5.62 25.85
N ILE A 854 0.64 -6.51 26.58
CA ILE A 854 -0.81 -6.42 26.82
C ILE A 854 -1.30 -5.02 27.25
N PRO A 855 -0.63 -4.25 28.10
CA PRO A 855 -1.05 -2.87 28.41
C PRO A 855 -1.11 -1.95 27.19
N SER A 856 -0.09 -2.01 26.32
CA SER A 856 -0.01 -1.24 25.07
C SER A 856 -1.08 -1.68 24.08
N ILE A 857 -1.23 -3.00 23.91
CA ILE A 857 -2.24 -3.62 23.04
C ILE A 857 -3.64 -3.23 23.53
N CYS A 858 -3.92 -3.31 24.83
CA CYS A 858 -5.22 -2.92 25.38
C CYS A 858 -5.54 -1.44 25.12
N SER A 859 -4.55 -0.53 25.14
CA SER A 859 -4.76 0.87 24.76
C SER A 859 -5.24 1.00 23.30
N LEU A 860 -4.63 0.24 22.37
CA LEU A 860 -5.03 0.19 20.97
C LEU A 860 -6.40 -0.49 20.76
N LEU A 861 -6.72 -1.55 21.52
CA LEU A 861 -8.04 -2.19 21.48
C LEU A 861 -9.14 -1.26 22.01
N LEU A 862 -8.90 -0.56 23.12
CA LEU A 862 -9.82 0.46 23.65
C LEU A 862 -10.06 1.56 22.62
N ARG A 863 -9.00 2.06 21.97
CA ARG A 863 -9.11 3.06 20.90
C ARG A 863 -9.92 2.50 19.71
N GLY A 864 -9.62 1.29 19.25
CA GLY A 864 -10.28 0.66 18.11
C GLY A 864 -11.77 0.33 18.32
N VAL A 865 -12.18 0.04 19.56
CA VAL A 865 -13.58 -0.21 19.95
C VAL A 865 -14.35 1.09 20.22
N PHE A 866 -13.76 2.05 20.95
CA PHE A 866 -14.51 3.19 21.52
C PHE A 866 -14.34 4.52 20.78
N GLN A 867 -13.39 4.65 19.84
CA GLN A 867 -13.24 5.86 19.02
C GLN A 867 -14.56 6.20 18.30
N SER A 868 -15.05 7.43 18.44
CA SER A 868 -16.33 7.89 17.90
C SER A 868 -17.53 7.03 18.36
N ALA A 869 -17.46 6.50 19.59
CA ALA A 869 -18.42 5.57 20.19
C ALA A 869 -18.64 4.27 19.38
N GLY A 870 -17.60 3.77 18.71
CA GLY A 870 -17.67 2.54 17.90
C GLY A 870 -18.28 2.73 16.51
N GLN A 871 -18.62 3.96 16.12
CA GLN A 871 -19.23 4.29 14.82
C GLN A 871 -18.18 4.37 13.71
N ASN A 872 -17.36 3.33 13.60
CA ASN A 872 -16.24 3.26 12.68
C ASN A 872 -16.34 1.95 11.89
N CYS A 873 -16.41 2.04 10.56
CA CYS A 873 -16.50 0.86 9.70
C CYS A 873 -15.25 -0.04 9.82
N ILE A 874 -14.10 0.55 10.16
CA ILE A 874 -12.84 -0.16 10.47
C ILE A 874 -12.56 -0.18 11.99
N GLY A 875 -13.62 -0.10 12.80
CA GLY A 875 -13.58 -0.27 14.25
C GLY A 875 -13.44 -1.74 14.61
N ILE A 876 -12.76 -2.02 15.73
CA ILE A 876 -12.61 -3.37 16.23
C ILE A 876 -13.95 -3.81 16.83
N GLU A 877 -14.59 -4.80 16.23
CA GLU A 877 -15.88 -5.35 16.71
C GLU A 877 -15.76 -6.74 17.33
N ARG A 878 -14.59 -7.40 17.23
CA ARG A 878 -14.35 -8.73 17.82
C ARG A 878 -12.90 -8.92 18.25
N VAL A 879 -12.60 -8.78 19.54
CA VAL A 879 -11.29 -9.20 20.07
C VAL A 879 -11.27 -10.72 20.17
N ILE A 880 -10.29 -11.38 19.55
CA ILE A 880 -10.17 -12.85 19.51
C ILE A 880 -8.83 -13.22 20.16
N ALA A 881 -8.85 -13.65 21.41
CA ALA A 881 -7.63 -13.84 22.18
C ALA A 881 -7.28 -15.32 22.41
N LEU A 882 -5.98 -15.64 22.28
CA LEU A 882 -5.44 -16.94 22.63
C LEU A 882 -5.36 -17.14 24.16
N PRO A 883 -5.20 -18.39 24.65
CA PRO A 883 -5.37 -18.69 26.08
C PRO A 883 -4.39 -17.94 27.01
N GLY A 884 -3.16 -17.66 26.56
CA GLY A 884 -2.19 -16.92 27.37
C GLY A 884 -2.45 -15.40 27.53
N THR A 885 -3.39 -14.83 26.76
CA THR A 885 -3.73 -13.40 26.74
C THR A 885 -5.18 -13.08 27.13
N TYR A 886 -6.15 -13.97 26.85
CA TYR A 886 -7.59 -13.76 27.07
C TYR A 886 -7.92 -13.12 28.44
N SER A 887 -7.54 -13.75 29.56
CA SER A 887 -7.84 -13.23 30.90
C SER A 887 -7.14 -11.90 31.20
N LYS A 888 -5.90 -11.73 30.74
CA LYS A 888 -5.09 -10.53 30.99
C LYS A 888 -5.65 -9.30 30.28
N ILE A 889 -6.25 -9.48 29.10
CA ILE A 889 -6.97 -8.41 28.41
C ILE A 889 -8.15 -7.99 29.27
N ILE A 890 -8.98 -8.94 29.72
CA ILE A 890 -10.16 -8.66 30.56
C ILE A 890 -9.76 -7.95 31.86
N GLU A 891 -8.74 -8.44 32.56
CA GLU A 891 -8.16 -7.81 33.77
C GLU A 891 -7.71 -6.36 33.51
N THR A 892 -7.06 -6.11 32.36
CA THR A 892 -6.53 -4.79 31.99
C THR A 892 -7.62 -3.81 31.55
N VAL A 893 -8.58 -4.22 30.71
CA VAL A 893 -9.59 -3.31 30.16
C VAL A 893 -10.77 -3.07 31.09
N THR A 894 -11.14 -4.02 31.96
CA THR A 894 -12.29 -3.89 32.87
C THR A 894 -12.28 -2.61 33.72
N PRO A 895 -11.19 -2.22 34.41
CA PRO A 895 -11.18 -0.99 35.20
C PRO A 895 -11.26 0.27 34.32
N VAL A 896 -10.64 0.26 33.13
CA VAL A 896 -10.64 1.41 32.22
C VAL A 896 -12.03 1.62 31.61
N ILE A 897 -12.66 0.57 31.10
CA ILE A 897 -14.01 0.64 30.50
C ILE A 897 -15.06 1.13 31.51
N LYS A 898 -14.92 0.74 32.79
CA LYS A 898 -15.77 1.21 33.90
C LYS A 898 -15.56 2.68 34.28
N ALA A 899 -14.48 3.31 33.82
CA ALA A 899 -14.12 4.70 34.13
C ALA A 899 -14.29 5.67 32.94
N LEU A 900 -14.66 5.15 31.75
CA LEU A 900 -14.89 5.97 30.55
C LEU A 900 -16.06 6.94 30.74
N ARG A 901 -15.79 8.24 30.59
CA ARG A 901 -16.77 9.32 30.73
C ARG A 901 -17.45 9.62 29.39
N LEU A 902 -18.77 9.64 29.41
CA LEU A 902 -19.65 9.98 28.29
C LEU A 902 -19.98 11.48 28.33
N GLY A 903 -19.81 12.20 27.22
CA GLY A 903 -20.16 13.62 27.17
C GLY A 903 -19.72 14.34 25.89
N SER A 904 -19.72 15.67 25.93
CA SER A 904 -19.28 16.55 24.83
C SER A 904 -18.23 17.54 25.31
N VAL A 905 -17.01 17.41 24.77
CA VAL A 905 -15.86 18.24 25.15
C VAL A 905 -16.05 19.71 24.79
N LEU A 906 -16.84 20.05 23.77
CA LEU A 906 -17.20 21.44 23.45
C LEU A 906 -17.88 22.13 24.63
N PHE A 907 -18.80 21.42 25.29
CA PHE A 907 -19.64 22.02 26.32
C PHE A 907 -18.95 22.03 27.67
N GLU A 908 -18.20 20.98 28.02
CA GLU A 908 -17.35 20.98 29.22
C GLU A 908 -16.22 22.03 29.16
N LEU A 909 -15.63 22.31 28.00
CA LEU A 909 -14.71 23.45 27.83
C LEU A 909 -15.42 24.80 28.06
N SER A 910 -16.68 24.94 27.59
CA SER A 910 -17.48 26.15 27.78
C SER A 910 -17.90 26.36 29.24
N GLU A 911 -18.08 25.28 30.01
CA GLU A 911 -18.36 25.34 31.45
C GLU A 911 -17.07 25.59 32.25
N TYR A 912 -15.96 24.94 31.90
CA TYR A 912 -14.66 25.15 32.55
C TYR A 912 -14.17 26.60 32.41
N SER A 913 -14.37 27.19 31.23
CA SER A 913 -14.08 28.61 30.98
C SER A 913 -14.96 29.58 31.80
N LYS A 914 -16.10 29.11 32.33
CA LYS A 914 -16.99 29.88 33.21
C LYS A 914 -16.75 29.61 34.69
N ASN A 915 -16.30 28.40 35.06
CA ASN A 915 -15.96 28.03 36.43
C ASN A 915 -14.87 26.94 36.47
N PRO A 916 -13.57 27.32 36.50
CA PRO A 916 -12.46 26.37 36.51
C PRO A 916 -12.43 25.43 37.72
N ASN A 917 -13.08 25.81 38.83
CA ASN A 917 -13.10 25.05 40.08
C ASN A 917 -14.19 23.95 40.09
N HIS A 918 -15.01 23.82 39.03
CA HIS A 918 -16.19 22.95 39.02
C HIS A 918 -15.90 21.44 38.80
N GLY A 919 -14.66 20.97 39.03
CA GLY A 919 -14.30 19.54 38.99
C GLY A 919 -14.60 18.82 37.66
N LEU A 920 -14.63 19.56 36.55
CA LEU A 920 -14.95 19.05 35.22
C LEU A 920 -13.89 18.05 34.74
N SER A 921 -14.31 17.06 33.95
CA SER A 921 -13.53 15.84 33.76
C SER A 921 -13.68 15.31 32.34
N THR A 922 -12.88 15.89 31.44
CA THR A 922 -12.83 15.67 29.98
C THR A 922 -13.46 14.36 29.52
N PRO A 923 -14.50 14.37 28.67
CA PRO A 923 -15.20 13.15 28.29
C PRO A 923 -14.33 12.30 27.36
N ASP A 924 -14.26 11.00 27.65
CA ASP A 924 -13.46 10.05 26.87
C ASP A 924 -14.19 9.57 25.61
N MET A 925 -15.54 9.56 25.63
CA MET A 925 -16.37 9.06 24.55
C MET A 925 -17.58 9.96 24.27
N GLY A 926 -17.89 10.16 22.99
CA GLY A 926 -19.01 10.95 22.50
C GLY A 926 -20.34 10.19 22.44
N ALA A 927 -21.31 10.77 21.74
CA ALA A 927 -22.63 10.18 21.49
C ALA A 927 -22.69 9.34 20.20
N LEU A 928 -23.72 8.50 20.11
CA LEU A 928 -24.15 7.86 18.87
C LEU A 928 -24.99 8.85 18.04
N ILE A 929 -25.07 8.71 16.71
CA ILE A 929 -25.78 9.66 15.83
C ILE A 929 -27.29 9.73 16.11
N SER A 930 -27.88 8.66 16.64
CA SER A 930 -29.32 8.50 16.82
C SER A 930 -29.64 7.34 17.78
N GLU A 931 -30.71 7.44 18.55
CA GLU A 931 -31.20 6.36 19.43
C GLU A 931 -31.74 5.11 18.68
N LYS A 932 -31.99 5.22 17.36
CA LYS A 932 -32.60 4.19 16.49
C LYS A 932 -32.23 2.73 16.78
N GLN A 933 -30.97 2.44 17.11
CA GLN A 933 -30.44 1.09 17.27
C GLN A 933 -30.42 0.59 18.73
N PHE A 934 -30.85 1.39 19.72
CA PHE A 934 -30.66 1.06 21.14
C PHE A 934 -31.46 -0.18 21.56
N ASP A 935 -32.71 -0.30 21.12
CA ASP A 935 -33.58 -1.45 21.41
C ASP A 935 -33.00 -2.76 20.82
N GLU A 936 -32.45 -2.70 19.61
CA GLU A 936 -31.81 -3.85 18.94
C GLU A 936 -30.48 -4.22 19.63
N LEU A 937 -29.68 -3.24 20.03
CA LEU A 937 -28.41 -3.45 20.72
C LEU A 937 -28.62 -4.05 22.12
N GLU A 938 -29.57 -3.54 22.89
CA GLU A 938 -29.97 -4.11 24.19
C GLU A 938 -30.52 -5.53 24.04
N ALA A 939 -31.30 -5.81 22.99
CA ALA A 939 -31.79 -7.15 22.69
C ALA A 939 -30.67 -8.13 22.29
N LEU A 940 -29.72 -7.72 21.45
CA LEU A 940 -28.58 -8.55 21.03
C LEU A 940 -27.65 -8.90 22.21
N ILE A 941 -27.42 -7.95 23.11
CA ILE A 941 -26.61 -8.17 24.33
C ILE A 941 -27.36 -9.10 25.29
N ALA A 942 -28.66 -8.90 25.49
CA ALA A 942 -29.49 -9.78 26.32
C ALA A 942 -29.63 -11.21 25.74
N GLU A 943 -29.64 -11.37 24.42
CA GLU A 943 -29.61 -12.68 23.76
C GLU A 943 -28.25 -13.38 23.94
N ALA A 944 -27.14 -12.67 23.76
CA ALA A 944 -25.81 -13.22 23.96
C ALA A 944 -25.57 -13.68 25.40
N VAL A 945 -26.05 -12.92 26.40
CA VAL A 945 -25.99 -13.33 27.82
C VAL A 945 -26.81 -14.61 28.08
N LYS A 946 -28.00 -14.73 27.48
CA LYS A 946 -28.79 -15.99 27.53
C LYS A 946 -28.11 -17.17 26.83
N GLN A 947 -27.20 -16.90 25.90
CA GLN A 947 -26.40 -17.90 25.18
C GLN A 947 -25.06 -18.22 25.88
N GLY A 948 -24.75 -17.60 27.03
CA GLY A 948 -23.58 -17.91 27.86
C GLY A 948 -22.46 -16.87 27.82
N ALA A 949 -22.64 -15.72 27.18
CA ALA A 949 -21.71 -14.59 27.29
C ALA A 949 -21.84 -13.90 28.66
N HIS A 950 -20.74 -13.35 29.19
CA HIS A 950 -20.74 -12.64 30.47
C HIS A 950 -20.62 -11.12 30.25
N LEU A 951 -21.65 -10.37 30.63
CA LEU A 951 -21.67 -8.90 30.63
C LEU A 951 -20.97 -8.38 31.88
N ILE A 952 -19.80 -7.75 31.71
CA ILE A 952 -18.93 -7.27 32.80
C ILE A 952 -19.18 -5.78 33.12
N HIS A 953 -19.60 -5.00 32.11
CA HIS A 953 -20.03 -3.60 32.25
C HIS A 953 -20.90 -3.16 31.06
N GLY A 954 -21.66 -2.07 31.24
CA GLY A 954 -22.49 -1.44 30.21
C GLY A 954 -23.77 -2.22 29.90
N GLY A 955 -24.06 -2.39 28.60
CA GLY A 955 -25.17 -3.18 28.09
C GLY A 955 -26.52 -2.46 27.95
N LYS A 956 -26.54 -1.12 28.02
CA LYS A 956 -27.77 -0.31 27.96
C LYS A 956 -27.51 1.15 27.55
N ARG A 957 -28.56 1.85 27.13
CA ARG A 957 -28.57 3.31 26.92
C ARG A 957 -28.20 4.08 28.19
N TYR A 958 -27.60 5.26 28.02
CA TYR A 958 -27.16 6.13 29.11
C TYR A 958 -27.88 7.47 29.07
N ASN A 959 -28.79 7.69 30.02
CA ASN A 959 -29.50 8.96 30.16
C ASN A 959 -28.54 9.99 30.78
N HIS A 960 -27.92 10.85 29.96
CA HIS A 960 -26.87 11.76 30.43
C HIS A 960 -27.44 12.86 31.34
N PRO A 961 -26.91 13.06 32.56
CA PRO A 961 -27.57 13.87 33.60
C PRO A 961 -27.69 15.37 33.28
N LYS A 962 -26.87 15.90 32.36
CA LYS A 962 -27.01 17.27 31.83
C LYS A 962 -27.69 17.36 30.46
N TYR A 963 -27.79 16.25 29.72
CA TYR A 963 -28.08 16.24 28.28
C TYR A 963 -29.15 15.17 27.98
N PRO A 964 -30.43 15.41 28.37
CA PRO A 964 -31.48 14.40 28.28
C PRO A 964 -31.83 13.98 26.85
N HIS A 965 -31.58 14.84 25.86
CA HIS A 965 -31.75 14.58 24.43
C HIS A 965 -30.48 14.02 23.76
N GLY A 966 -29.45 13.68 24.54
CA GLY A 966 -28.17 13.14 24.05
C GLY A 966 -28.18 11.62 23.87
N HIS A 967 -27.83 11.15 22.68
CA HIS A 967 -27.90 9.75 22.25
C HIS A 967 -26.69 8.92 22.73
N TYR A 968 -26.54 8.76 24.05
CA TYR A 968 -25.43 8.01 24.65
C TYR A 968 -25.78 6.54 24.92
N PHE A 969 -24.83 5.63 24.66
CA PHE A 969 -24.90 4.22 25.06
C PHE A 969 -23.69 3.87 25.94
N MET A 970 -23.89 3.05 26.97
CA MET A 970 -22.82 2.75 27.92
C MET A 970 -21.66 2.00 27.25
N PRO A 971 -20.38 2.35 27.54
CA PRO A 971 -19.23 1.51 27.23
C PRO A 971 -19.47 0.09 27.73
N THR A 972 -19.55 -0.87 26.82
CA THR A 972 -19.99 -2.23 27.12
C THR A 972 -18.79 -3.18 27.05
N LEU A 973 -18.68 -4.09 28.01
CA LEU A 973 -17.69 -5.17 28.01
C LEU A 973 -18.41 -6.51 28.10
N LEU A 974 -18.35 -7.29 27.02
CA LEU A 974 -18.96 -8.61 26.89
C LEU A 974 -17.87 -9.66 26.60
N THR A 975 -17.82 -10.68 27.45
CA THR A 975 -16.80 -11.74 27.40
C THR A 975 -17.45 -13.11 27.16
N ASN A 976 -16.65 -14.14 26.85
CA ASN A 976 -17.12 -15.49 26.56
C ASN A 976 -18.11 -15.57 25.36
N VAL A 977 -17.85 -14.78 24.32
CA VAL A 977 -18.70 -14.75 23.12
C VAL A 977 -18.24 -15.79 22.09
N ASP A 978 -19.18 -16.61 21.63
CA ASP A 978 -18.97 -17.68 20.65
C ASP A 978 -19.39 -17.24 19.22
N PRO A 979 -18.76 -17.75 18.13
CA PRO A 979 -19.13 -17.41 16.75
C PRO A 979 -20.56 -17.78 16.32
N SER A 980 -21.30 -18.58 17.08
CA SER A 980 -22.72 -18.86 16.83
C SER A 980 -23.67 -17.78 17.33
N MET A 981 -23.23 -16.91 18.25
CA MET A 981 -24.05 -15.84 18.80
C MET A 981 -24.31 -14.73 17.75
N LYS A 982 -25.53 -14.19 17.70
CA LYS A 982 -25.88 -13.14 16.72
C LYS A 982 -25.00 -11.90 16.86
N ILE A 983 -24.68 -11.49 18.09
CA ILE A 983 -23.84 -10.32 18.39
C ILE A 983 -22.41 -10.44 17.82
N ALA A 984 -21.93 -11.67 17.59
CA ALA A 984 -20.65 -11.90 16.91
C ALA A 984 -20.75 -11.70 15.39
N ASN A 985 -21.92 -11.82 14.77
CA ASN A 985 -22.10 -11.86 13.31
C ASN A 985 -22.82 -10.62 12.72
N ILE A 986 -23.40 -9.77 13.55
CA ILE A 986 -24.07 -8.51 13.16
C ILE A 986 -23.15 -7.34 13.52
N GLU A 987 -22.88 -6.45 12.56
CA GLU A 987 -22.21 -5.15 12.80
C GLU A 987 -23.03 -4.33 13.80
N LEU A 988 -22.40 -3.87 14.89
CA LEU A 988 -23.06 -3.14 15.97
C LEU A 988 -22.91 -1.63 15.82
N PHE A 989 -21.78 -1.19 15.27
CA PHE A 989 -21.46 0.22 15.02
C PHE A 989 -21.60 1.10 16.29
N ALA A 990 -21.25 0.51 17.45
CA ALA A 990 -21.61 0.96 18.79
C ALA A 990 -20.54 0.53 19.82
N PRO A 991 -20.51 1.10 21.05
CA PRO A 991 -19.38 0.97 21.97
C PRO A 991 -19.39 -0.35 22.75
N VAL A 992 -19.13 -1.47 22.06
CA VAL A 992 -19.17 -2.83 22.62
C VAL A 992 -17.82 -3.54 22.47
N PHE A 993 -17.05 -3.58 23.55
CA PHE A 993 -15.84 -4.40 23.66
C PHE A 993 -16.25 -5.87 23.82
N LEU A 994 -16.27 -6.59 22.69
CA LEU A 994 -16.63 -7.99 22.58
C LEU A 994 -15.34 -8.83 22.53
N ILE A 995 -15.14 -9.75 23.48
CA ILE A 995 -14.00 -10.68 23.49
C ILE A 995 -14.41 -12.15 23.40
N MET A 996 -13.76 -12.86 22.47
CA MET A 996 -13.96 -14.25 22.10
C MET A 996 -12.71 -15.06 22.46
N PRO A 997 -12.82 -16.22 23.14
CA PRO A 997 -11.70 -17.13 23.33
C PRO A 997 -11.42 -17.91 22.04
N ALA A 998 -10.15 -18.21 21.78
CA ALA A 998 -9.71 -19.09 20.69
C ALA A 998 -8.71 -20.13 21.22
N THR A 999 -8.75 -21.38 20.72
CA THR A 999 -7.90 -22.45 21.26
C THR A 999 -6.44 -22.36 20.83
N ASP A 1000 -6.20 -21.96 19.59
CA ASP A 1000 -4.89 -21.77 18.98
C ASP A 1000 -5.01 -20.86 17.75
N VAL A 1001 -3.88 -20.52 17.13
CA VAL A 1001 -3.81 -19.66 15.93
C VAL A 1001 -4.75 -20.14 14.81
N SER A 1002 -4.89 -21.45 14.60
CA SER A 1002 -5.80 -22.03 13.59
C SER A 1002 -7.25 -21.69 13.87
N ASP A 1003 -7.62 -21.70 15.15
CA ASP A 1003 -8.95 -21.45 15.65
C ASP A 1003 -9.27 -19.96 15.68
N ALA A 1004 -8.30 -19.13 16.08
CA ALA A 1004 -8.41 -17.67 15.96
C ALA A 1004 -8.61 -17.24 14.50
N ILE A 1005 -7.85 -17.85 13.57
CA ILE A 1005 -8.05 -17.68 12.12
C ILE A 1005 -9.46 -18.10 11.72
N ARG A 1006 -9.96 -19.27 12.18
CA ARG A 1006 -11.32 -19.76 11.90
C ARG A 1006 -12.41 -18.81 12.42
N ILE A 1007 -12.23 -18.25 13.62
CA ILE A 1007 -13.17 -17.32 14.27
C ILE A 1007 -13.17 -15.99 13.54
N ALA A 1008 -12.01 -15.43 13.21
CA ALA A 1008 -11.91 -14.24 12.37
C ALA A 1008 -12.66 -14.46 11.04
N ASN A 1009 -12.39 -15.61 10.40
CA ASN A 1009 -13.04 -16.14 9.21
C ASN A 1009 -14.54 -16.47 9.34
N SER A 1010 -15.19 -16.19 10.47
CA SER A 1010 -16.62 -16.49 10.61
C SER A 1010 -17.54 -15.46 9.95
N THR A 1011 -17.44 -14.13 10.16
CA THR A 1011 -18.53 -13.08 10.13
C THR A 1011 -18.66 -12.14 8.91
N GLU A 1012 -19.81 -11.66 8.42
CA GLU A 1012 -20.05 -11.30 6.97
C GLU A 1012 -19.36 -10.06 6.41
N TYR A 1013 -18.74 -9.38 7.33
CA TYR A 1013 -18.08 -8.14 7.15
C TYR A 1013 -16.58 -8.38 7.11
N SER A 1014 -15.96 -7.43 6.45
CA SER A 1014 -15.02 -7.81 5.41
C SER A 1014 -14.25 -6.60 4.91
N LEU A 1015 -13.95 -5.67 5.82
CA LEU A 1015 -13.37 -4.38 5.51
C LEU A 1015 -11.88 -4.37 5.90
N GLY A 1016 -11.59 -4.54 7.20
CA GLY A 1016 -10.25 -4.70 7.77
C GLY A 1016 -10.21 -5.72 8.92
N ALA A 1017 -9.14 -5.66 9.72
CA ALA A 1017 -8.97 -6.39 10.98
C ALA A 1017 -7.77 -5.84 11.79
N SER A 1018 -7.29 -6.62 12.75
CA SER A 1018 -6.00 -6.47 13.43
C SER A 1018 -5.47 -7.84 13.92
N VAL A 1019 -4.15 -7.96 14.01
CA VAL A 1019 -3.40 -9.07 14.61
C VAL A 1019 -2.29 -8.47 15.46
N PHE A 1020 -2.34 -8.76 16.76
CA PHE A 1020 -1.33 -8.37 17.73
C PHE A 1020 -0.48 -9.60 18.07
N GLY A 1021 0.83 -9.51 17.83
CA GLY A 1021 1.72 -10.66 17.77
C GLY A 1021 3.15 -10.31 17.36
N HIS A 1022 4.15 -10.97 17.94
CA HIS A 1022 5.56 -10.86 17.54
C HIS A 1022 6.14 -12.17 16.98
N ASN A 1023 5.48 -13.31 17.22
CA ASN A 1023 5.75 -14.56 16.53
C ASN A 1023 5.41 -14.44 15.03
N ARG A 1024 6.41 -14.06 14.24
CA ARG A 1024 6.31 -13.84 12.79
C ARG A 1024 5.64 -14.99 12.03
N ARG A 1025 5.79 -16.24 12.46
CA ARG A 1025 5.16 -17.39 11.77
C ARG A 1025 3.65 -17.30 11.86
N ASP A 1026 3.15 -17.04 13.06
CA ASP A 1026 1.72 -17.09 13.35
C ASP A 1026 1.03 -15.77 12.98
N VAL A 1027 1.74 -14.64 13.07
CA VAL A 1027 1.31 -13.36 12.47
C VAL A 1027 1.16 -13.44 10.95
N GLU A 1028 2.17 -13.95 10.23
CA GLU A 1028 2.11 -14.15 8.77
C GLU A 1028 0.99 -15.14 8.40
N ARG A 1029 0.75 -16.16 9.24
CA ARG A 1029 -0.34 -17.13 9.05
C ARG A 1029 -1.72 -16.50 9.21
N CYS A 1030 -1.90 -15.57 10.14
CA CYS A 1030 -3.13 -14.77 10.23
C CYS A 1030 -3.31 -13.94 8.95
N VAL A 1031 -2.34 -13.07 8.66
CA VAL A 1031 -2.27 -12.19 7.47
C VAL A 1031 -2.56 -12.91 6.14
N SER A 1032 -2.14 -14.16 5.99
CA SER A 1032 -2.29 -14.93 4.76
C SER A 1032 -3.62 -15.74 4.66
N GLN A 1033 -4.26 -16.06 5.80
CA GLN A 1033 -5.39 -17.02 5.87
C GLN A 1033 -6.70 -16.40 6.37
N ILE A 1034 -6.61 -15.38 7.22
CA ILE A 1034 -7.69 -14.44 7.47
C ILE A 1034 -7.73 -13.57 6.21
N LYS A 1035 -8.78 -13.79 5.40
CA LYS A 1035 -8.84 -13.41 3.99
C LYS A 1035 -8.95 -11.87 3.80
N ALA A 1036 -7.87 -11.10 3.70
CA ALA A 1036 -7.95 -9.63 3.77
C ALA A 1036 -8.80 -8.83 2.75
N GLY A 1037 -9.38 -7.71 3.23
CA GLY A 1037 -9.69 -6.48 2.51
C GLY A 1037 -8.62 -5.38 2.72
N MET A 1038 -8.32 -5.02 3.98
CA MET A 1038 -7.38 -3.95 4.39
C MET A 1038 -6.69 -4.21 5.72
N VAL A 1039 -5.58 -3.49 6.00
CA VAL A 1039 -4.35 -4.18 6.40
C VAL A 1039 -3.31 -3.34 7.23
N SER A 1040 -3.03 -3.67 8.52
CA SER A 1040 -2.13 -2.99 9.51
C SER A 1040 -0.94 -3.83 10.10
N VAL A 1041 -1.13 -4.48 11.27
CA VAL A 1041 -0.28 -5.31 12.17
C VAL A 1041 0.35 -4.63 13.39
N ASN A 1042 0.08 -5.19 14.58
CA ASN A 1042 0.36 -4.61 15.90
C ASN A 1042 -0.20 -3.19 16.09
N ASP A 1043 -1.28 -2.89 15.38
CA ASP A 1043 -1.92 -1.59 15.27
C ASP A 1043 -3.35 -1.79 14.72
N PHE A 1044 -4.19 -0.76 14.73
CA PHE A 1044 -5.54 -0.81 14.16
C PHE A 1044 -5.76 0.35 13.18
N ALA A 1045 -6.54 0.16 12.12
CA ALA A 1045 -6.98 1.18 11.15
C ALA A 1045 -5.89 2.00 10.39
N VAL A 1046 -4.61 1.96 10.76
CA VAL A 1046 -3.56 2.85 10.22
C VAL A 1046 -3.33 2.77 8.71
N TYR A 1047 -3.81 1.73 8.04
CA TYR A 1047 -3.87 1.70 6.57
C TYR A 1047 -4.67 2.84 5.93
N TYR A 1048 -5.57 3.48 6.66
CA TYR A 1048 -6.32 4.65 6.19
C TYR A 1048 -5.51 5.95 6.27
N ALA A 1049 -4.50 5.99 7.14
CA ALA A 1049 -3.57 7.12 7.32
C ALA A 1049 -2.27 6.95 6.51
N VAL A 1050 -2.31 6.18 5.41
CA VAL A 1050 -1.21 5.98 4.46
C VAL A 1050 -1.74 5.74 3.04
N GLY A 1051 -0.87 5.85 2.04
CA GLY A 1051 -1.18 5.62 0.62
C GLY A 1051 -1.51 4.18 0.18
N LEU A 1052 -2.33 3.45 0.93
CA LEU A 1052 -2.75 2.06 0.64
C LEU A 1052 -4.11 1.96 -0.04
N PRO A 1053 -4.40 0.85 -0.76
CA PRO A 1053 -5.68 0.62 -1.42
C PRO A 1053 -6.79 0.32 -0.41
N PHE A 1054 -7.45 1.36 0.09
CA PHE A 1054 -8.60 1.22 0.98
C PHE A 1054 -9.81 0.63 0.25
N GLY A 1055 -10.39 -0.45 0.80
CA GLY A 1055 -11.75 -0.91 0.53
C GLY A 1055 -12.08 -2.34 0.94
N GLY A 1056 -13.36 -2.69 0.95
CA GLY A 1056 -13.89 -3.97 1.41
C GLY A 1056 -13.91 -5.09 0.36
N VAL A 1057 -14.45 -6.24 0.76
CA VAL A 1057 -14.64 -7.45 -0.06
C VAL A 1057 -15.85 -8.25 0.47
N LYS A 1058 -16.31 -9.32 -0.21
CA LYS A 1058 -17.47 -10.15 0.22
C LYS A 1058 -18.69 -9.27 0.60
N GLY A 1059 -19.11 -9.26 1.87
CA GLY A 1059 -20.28 -8.53 2.36
C GLY A 1059 -19.99 -7.04 2.61
N SER A 1060 -18.71 -6.66 2.75
CA SER A 1060 -18.28 -5.25 2.84
C SER A 1060 -18.07 -4.58 1.47
N GLY A 1061 -18.46 -5.25 0.38
CA GLY A 1061 -18.50 -4.67 -0.95
C GLY A 1061 -17.32 -5.03 -1.86
N TYR A 1062 -16.92 -4.10 -2.72
CA TYR A 1062 -15.92 -4.28 -3.78
C TYR A 1062 -15.55 -2.94 -4.45
N GLY A 1063 -14.39 -2.91 -5.10
CA GLY A 1063 -13.75 -1.68 -5.59
C GLY A 1063 -12.67 -1.22 -4.61
N ARG A 1064 -12.12 -0.02 -4.82
CA ARG A 1064 -11.18 0.64 -3.89
C ARG A 1064 -11.30 2.17 -4.05
N PHE A 1065 -11.07 2.95 -3.00
CA PHE A 1065 -10.93 4.41 -3.08
C PHE A 1065 -9.66 4.99 -2.41
N GLY A 1066 -8.92 4.20 -1.63
CA GLY A 1066 -7.59 4.57 -1.15
C GLY A 1066 -6.48 4.37 -2.20
N GLY A 1067 -5.34 5.04 -1.98
CA GLY A 1067 -4.11 4.83 -2.75
C GLY A 1067 -4.21 5.11 -4.26
N ALA A 1068 -3.26 4.52 -5.01
CA ALA A 1068 -3.20 4.65 -6.46
C ALA A 1068 -4.31 3.86 -7.17
N GLU A 1069 -4.73 2.75 -6.56
CA GLU A 1069 -5.84 1.91 -7.00
C GLU A 1069 -7.13 2.73 -7.04
N GLY A 1070 -7.48 3.42 -5.95
CA GLY A 1070 -8.67 4.26 -5.88
C GLY A 1070 -8.66 5.46 -6.82
N LEU A 1071 -7.51 6.12 -6.97
CA LEU A 1071 -7.38 7.23 -7.93
C LEU A 1071 -7.55 6.75 -9.39
N ARG A 1072 -7.06 5.54 -9.72
CA ARG A 1072 -7.21 4.91 -11.03
C ARG A 1072 -8.60 4.30 -11.27
N ASN A 1073 -9.33 3.98 -10.21
CA ASN A 1073 -10.70 3.47 -10.26
C ASN A 1073 -11.66 4.54 -10.85
N LEU A 1074 -11.34 5.82 -10.64
CA LEU A 1074 -12.02 6.97 -11.24
C LEU A 1074 -11.46 7.37 -12.61
N CYS A 1075 -10.88 6.42 -13.36
CA CYS A 1075 -10.31 6.64 -14.69
C CYS A 1075 -10.65 5.53 -15.69
N ASN A 1076 -10.95 5.91 -16.93
CA ASN A 1076 -10.98 5.00 -18.07
C ASN A 1076 -9.55 4.49 -18.39
N MET A 1077 -9.34 3.19 -18.27
CA MET A 1077 -8.06 2.53 -18.59
C MET A 1077 -7.92 2.25 -20.10
N LYS A 1078 -7.83 3.30 -20.92
CA LYS A 1078 -7.75 3.18 -22.38
C LYS A 1078 -6.46 2.47 -22.82
N ALA A 1079 -6.61 1.26 -23.37
CA ALA A 1079 -5.51 0.52 -23.98
C ALA A 1079 -5.23 1.03 -25.41
N VAL A 1080 -3.99 1.46 -25.66
CA VAL A 1080 -3.54 1.96 -26.98
C VAL A 1080 -2.44 1.05 -27.52
N CYS A 1081 -2.58 0.61 -28.78
CA CYS A 1081 -1.62 -0.21 -29.51
C CYS A 1081 -1.33 0.46 -30.84
N GLU A 1082 -0.15 1.06 -30.96
CA GLU A 1082 0.28 1.87 -32.11
C GLU A 1082 1.55 1.28 -32.75
N ASP A 1083 1.83 1.57 -34.01
CA ASP A 1083 3.08 1.18 -34.65
C ASP A 1083 4.26 2.02 -34.12
N ARG A 1084 5.38 1.37 -33.81
CA ARG A 1084 6.58 2.02 -33.27
C ARG A 1084 7.47 2.62 -34.35
N TYR A 1085 7.40 2.06 -35.55
CA TYR A 1085 8.23 2.44 -36.70
C TYR A 1085 7.29 2.74 -37.87
N PRO A 1086 7.23 3.98 -38.40
CA PRO A 1086 6.25 4.36 -39.43
C PRO A 1086 6.26 3.47 -40.68
N LEU A 1087 7.43 2.93 -41.03
CA LEU A 1087 7.65 2.06 -42.20
C LEU A 1087 7.34 0.56 -41.94
N ILE A 1088 7.09 0.15 -40.69
CA ILE A 1088 6.82 -1.26 -40.34
C ILE A 1088 5.43 -1.33 -39.71
N GLN A 1089 4.44 -1.62 -40.55
CA GLN A 1089 3.03 -1.67 -40.21
C GLN A 1089 2.47 -3.10 -40.39
N THR A 1090 1.31 -3.36 -39.80
CA THR A 1090 0.57 -4.60 -40.05
C THR A 1090 -0.09 -4.55 -41.43
N ARG A 1091 0.52 -5.17 -42.43
CA ARG A 1091 -0.13 -5.48 -43.72
C ARG A 1091 -0.54 -6.95 -43.72
N ILE A 1092 -1.72 -7.24 -44.27
CA ILE A 1092 -2.19 -8.63 -44.46
C ILE A 1092 -1.58 -9.11 -45.79
N PRO A 1093 -0.80 -10.21 -45.80
CA PRO A 1093 -0.26 -10.75 -47.06
C PRO A 1093 -1.36 -11.40 -47.91
N PRO A 1094 -1.29 -11.34 -49.26
CA PRO A 1094 -2.38 -11.78 -50.13
C PRO A 1094 -2.91 -13.18 -49.84
N THR A 1095 -2.05 -14.17 -49.55
CA THR A 1095 -2.42 -15.56 -49.21
C THR A 1095 -3.45 -15.67 -48.08
N VAL A 1096 -3.50 -14.69 -47.17
CA VAL A 1096 -4.38 -14.68 -45.98
C VAL A 1096 -5.27 -13.43 -45.90
N ASP A 1097 -5.33 -12.63 -46.97
CA ASP A 1097 -6.23 -11.49 -47.09
C ASP A 1097 -7.61 -11.91 -47.63
N TYR A 1098 -8.65 -11.09 -47.48
CA TYR A 1098 -10.01 -11.45 -47.90
C TYR A 1098 -10.33 -10.95 -49.32
N PRO A 1099 -10.87 -11.81 -50.23
CA PRO A 1099 -11.14 -13.24 -50.06
C PRO A 1099 -9.85 -14.07 -50.08
N ILE A 1100 -9.77 -15.09 -49.19
CA ILE A 1100 -8.57 -15.92 -48.97
C ILE A 1100 -8.02 -16.43 -50.30
N GLN A 1101 -6.82 -15.95 -50.66
CA GLN A 1101 -6.21 -16.26 -51.95
C GLN A 1101 -5.79 -17.73 -51.99
N LYS A 1102 -6.44 -18.47 -52.88
CA LYS A 1102 -6.27 -19.92 -53.05
C LYS A 1102 -5.02 -20.29 -53.84
N GLY A 1103 -4.41 -19.33 -54.55
CA GLY A 1103 -3.28 -19.56 -55.44
C GLY A 1103 -3.61 -20.52 -56.58
N ASP A 1104 -2.57 -21.00 -57.27
CA ASP A 1104 -2.69 -21.87 -58.42
C ASP A 1104 -2.25 -23.32 -58.15
N GLY A 1105 -2.62 -24.22 -59.06
CA GLY A 1105 -2.28 -25.63 -58.99
C GLY A 1105 -2.85 -26.33 -57.75
N PRO A 1106 -2.10 -27.26 -57.12
CA PRO A 1106 -2.60 -28.08 -56.01
C PRO A 1106 -3.01 -27.33 -54.73
N ASN A 1107 -2.63 -26.05 -54.58
CA ASN A 1107 -2.91 -25.27 -53.37
C ASN A 1107 -4.32 -24.65 -53.35
N ARG A 1108 -5.09 -24.79 -54.44
CA ARG A 1108 -6.40 -24.16 -54.70
C ARG A 1108 -7.52 -24.41 -53.67
N ASP A 1109 -7.28 -25.30 -52.71
CA ASP A 1109 -8.18 -25.56 -51.58
C ASP A 1109 -7.96 -24.63 -50.37
N GLY A 1110 -6.92 -23.79 -50.39
CA GLY A 1110 -6.58 -22.88 -49.30
C GLY A 1110 -5.61 -23.44 -48.26
N ARG A 1111 -5.05 -24.65 -48.46
CA ARG A 1111 -4.02 -25.21 -47.56
C ARG A 1111 -2.77 -24.35 -47.45
N GLY A 1112 -2.43 -23.57 -48.49
CA GLY A 1112 -1.33 -22.59 -48.44
C GLY A 1112 -1.52 -21.52 -47.37
N ALA A 1113 -2.70 -20.89 -47.34
CA ALA A 1113 -3.09 -19.93 -46.31
C ALA A 1113 -3.00 -20.53 -44.90
N TRP A 1114 -3.44 -21.79 -44.74
CA TRP A 1114 -3.37 -22.50 -43.47
C TRP A 1114 -1.94 -22.85 -43.02
N GLU A 1115 -1.05 -23.28 -43.93
CA GLU A 1115 0.37 -23.46 -43.61
C GLU A 1115 1.04 -22.13 -43.26
N MET A 1116 0.68 -21.03 -43.93
CA MET A 1116 1.15 -19.69 -43.59
C MET A 1116 0.73 -19.28 -42.17
N CYS A 1117 -0.55 -19.43 -41.82
CA CYS A 1117 -1.06 -19.16 -40.47
C CYS A 1117 -0.37 -20.03 -39.40
N LYS A 1118 -0.16 -21.33 -39.66
CA LYS A 1118 0.62 -22.21 -38.78
C LYS A 1118 2.07 -21.74 -38.66
N GLY A 1119 2.68 -21.27 -39.75
CA GLY A 1119 4.02 -20.68 -39.77
C GLY A 1119 4.14 -19.45 -38.86
N ILE A 1120 3.17 -18.53 -38.91
CA ILE A 1120 3.08 -17.36 -38.04
C ILE A 1120 2.99 -17.79 -36.56
N VAL A 1121 2.12 -18.76 -36.24
CA VAL A 1121 1.96 -19.26 -34.87
C VAL A 1121 3.22 -19.98 -34.37
N GLU A 1122 3.84 -20.83 -35.19
CA GLU A 1122 5.08 -21.54 -34.86
C GLU A 1122 6.24 -20.57 -34.64
N THR A 1123 6.44 -19.59 -35.52
CA THR A 1123 7.43 -18.51 -35.35
C THR A 1123 7.24 -17.75 -34.04
N GLY A 1124 6.00 -17.38 -33.73
CA GLY A 1124 5.66 -16.58 -32.55
C GLY A 1124 5.79 -17.32 -31.22
N TYR A 1125 5.39 -18.61 -31.20
CA TYR A 1125 5.03 -19.30 -29.95
C TYR A 1125 5.62 -20.71 -29.78
N HIS A 1126 6.24 -21.33 -30.80
CA HIS A 1126 6.88 -22.63 -30.62
C HIS A 1126 7.98 -22.55 -29.54
N PRO A 1127 8.12 -23.52 -28.61
CA PRO A 1127 9.10 -23.40 -27.52
C PRO A 1127 10.55 -23.45 -28.01
N ALA A 1128 10.91 -24.47 -28.79
CA ALA A 1128 12.27 -24.65 -29.32
C ALA A 1128 12.54 -23.81 -30.58
N LEU A 1129 13.80 -23.37 -30.75
CA LEU A 1129 14.26 -22.57 -31.89
C LEU A 1129 14.01 -23.24 -33.25
N ALA A 1130 14.27 -24.55 -33.37
CA ALA A 1130 14.09 -25.29 -34.61
C ALA A 1130 12.64 -25.22 -35.14
N GLY A 1131 11.63 -25.30 -34.26
CA GLY A 1131 10.23 -25.15 -34.67
C GLY A 1131 9.84 -23.71 -35.01
N LYS A 1132 10.51 -22.69 -34.45
CA LYS A 1132 10.35 -21.30 -34.91
C LYS A 1132 10.92 -21.10 -36.30
N ALA A 1133 12.09 -21.68 -36.58
CA ALA A 1133 12.70 -21.67 -37.90
C ALA A 1133 11.84 -22.42 -38.94
N LYS A 1134 11.27 -23.58 -38.56
CA LYS A 1134 10.26 -24.29 -39.36
C LYS A 1134 9.01 -23.44 -39.60
N GLY A 1135 8.59 -22.66 -38.60
CA GLY A 1135 7.53 -21.67 -38.72
C GLY A 1135 7.86 -20.57 -39.75
N VAL A 1136 9.06 -19.97 -39.69
CA VAL A 1136 9.52 -18.97 -40.66
C VAL A 1136 9.58 -19.56 -42.07
N TRP A 1137 10.08 -20.78 -42.22
CA TRP A 1137 10.11 -21.49 -43.50
C TRP A 1137 8.70 -21.74 -44.07
N LYS A 1138 7.72 -22.08 -43.23
CA LYS A 1138 6.30 -22.15 -43.64
C LYS A 1138 5.74 -20.81 -44.07
N ILE A 1139 6.11 -19.70 -43.43
CA ILE A 1139 5.70 -18.36 -43.88
C ILE A 1139 6.30 -18.11 -45.27
N VAL A 1140 7.62 -18.24 -45.42
CA VAL A 1140 8.32 -17.97 -46.69
C VAL A 1140 7.87 -18.89 -47.84
N LYS A 1141 7.47 -20.13 -47.55
CA LYS A 1141 6.94 -21.06 -48.56
C LYS A 1141 5.50 -20.76 -49.02
N ASN A 1142 4.75 -19.92 -48.29
CA ASN A 1142 3.34 -19.63 -48.56
C ASN A 1142 3.04 -18.11 -48.57
N ILE A 1143 4.06 -17.29 -48.82
CA ILE A 1143 3.96 -15.90 -49.29
C ILE A 1143 3.99 -15.94 -50.82
#